data_AF-A0AAD3D7W4-F1
#
_entry.id   AF-A0AAD3D7W4-F1
#
_cell.length_a   1.000
_cell.length_b   1.000
_cell.length_c   1.000
_cell.angle_alpha   90.00
_cell.angle_beta   90.00
_cell.angle_gamma   90.00
#
_symmetry.space_group_name_H-M   'P 1'
#
loop_
_entity.id
_entity.type
_entity.pdbx_description
1 polymer ?
#
loop_
_entity_poly.entity_id
_entity_poly.type
_entity_poly.pdbx_seq_one_letter_code
_entity_poly.pdbx_strand_id
1 'polypeptide(L)'
;MAPCQLKASPSPPDAHLFQRANVEKNCVRDGENLSIFDYTLKTALLFSQGDWSLIVKDLTLAGVSDECIAELEESSCSELIRAFRIRREIIHYKKVCLHLFEEARRIEKELKQCMSFFFWNDGIDKDAGSAAHLQAIFALLTDDWKNGIESPWNIDAVKIAMENHKMKNGDGSETQCSLFDRKIMFVLASSGWMYHKGVMKAINDARDIAKAICMSPRHPDGEANGERPRCLQNLPYSMKVVQHIKKDMGEDNEKNMNTSCANKPKGMQALERILSKVRHEMNWPDEGVDFLSKSICARGGFKAMAMVEELKTYCQSIQQVPLRLENLLHLHLDSQINMSKAYDFGSCNIKEDLSIAVSRHKEILHIHGMLKAMNENKKWVDVLAQLDADDCSATRLFVAGDDASSYQSSAFVPKDFMLGNFVKSSRKLLETILIPTMRATVAIESWPPPAGSSRNRVLAFREESLQNAKINRKKLLKCNECSGYFDSRWTRNGTCSICEYTIRENSPGEKCFFVNCKAGAEAFCTHHNRCFICDAPHSCGECRMYRGNGELSTSLVETLQPQLLLLDFDRTLCSTKSGANPAKQNKESYSHSIDEDLKIAIYTQQGYGQSHVITRNSHKVEIQDFLRMHGLNALSKNVHIVPKKVTKGGFIKEMFRDQSQTILFLDDNINELTADEWLRSSPNVTRQLFLRGFVH
;
A
#
# COMPACT_ATOMS: atom_id res chain seq x y z
N MET A 1 29.67 -28.14 35.95
CA MET A 1 29.39 -28.19 34.50
C MET A 1 29.14 -29.64 34.14
N ALA A 2 27.88 -30.01 33.91
CA ALA A 2 27.56 -31.35 33.43
C ALA A 2 27.98 -31.47 31.95
N PRO A 3 28.56 -32.60 31.52
CA PRO A 3 28.93 -32.79 30.12
C PRO A 3 27.68 -32.74 29.25
N CYS A 4 27.67 -31.83 28.27
CA CYS A 4 26.63 -31.74 27.26
C CYS A 4 26.66 -33.07 26.47
N GLN A 5 25.68 -33.93 26.71
CA GLN A 5 25.55 -35.19 25.96
C GLN A 5 25.28 -34.82 24.50
N LEU A 6 26.25 -35.09 23.62
CA LEU A 6 26.08 -35.02 22.17
C LEU A 6 24.92 -35.96 21.80
N LYS A 7 23.77 -35.38 21.41
CA LYS A 7 22.69 -36.14 20.77
C LYS A 7 23.27 -36.83 19.54
N ALA A 8 23.11 -38.15 19.45
CA ALA A 8 23.47 -38.87 18.23
C ALA A 8 22.60 -38.36 17.07
N SER A 9 23.23 -38.04 15.93
CA SER A 9 22.49 -37.70 14.71
C SER A 9 21.57 -38.85 14.30
N PRO A 10 20.34 -38.57 13.85
CA PRO A 10 19.43 -39.58 13.36
C PRO A 10 20.02 -40.33 12.14
N SER A 11 19.60 -41.58 11.95
CA SER A 11 20.02 -42.37 10.79
C SER A 11 19.45 -41.79 9.50
N PRO A 12 20.21 -41.77 8.39
CA PRO A 12 19.72 -41.25 7.11
C PRO A 12 18.48 -42.04 6.62
N PRO A 13 17.55 -41.38 5.92
CA PRO A 13 16.37 -42.04 5.36
C PRO A 13 16.75 -43.02 4.25
N ASP A 14 15.98 -44.12 4.14
CA ASP A 14 16.21 -45.14 3.12
C ASP A 14 15.80 -44.64 1.72
N ALA A 15 16.61 -44.94 0.71
CA ALA A 15 16.40 -44.52 -0.68
C ALA A 15 15.03 -44.94 -1.25
N HIS A 16 14.49 -46.09 -0.84
CA HIS A 16 13.19 -46.56 -1.37
C HIS A 16 12.03 -45.63 -1.00
N LEU A 17 12.13 -44.85 0.08
CA LEU A 17 11.09 -43.91 0.53
C LEU A 17 10.80 -42.83 -0.53
N PHE A 18 11.81 -42.46 -1.32
CA PHE A 18 11.73 -41.37 -2.29
C PHE A 18 11.31 -41.82 -3.70
N GLN A 19 10.91 -43.08 -3.87
CA GLN A 19 10.41 -43.56 -5.16
C GLN A 19 9.02 -43.01 -5.44
N ARG A 20 8.78 -42.60 -6.70
CA ARG A 20 7.49 -42.04 -7.16
C ARG A 20 6.28 -42.89 -6.74
N ALA A 21 6.38 -44.21 -6.89
CA ALA A 21 5.31 -45.14 -6.51
C ALA A 21 4.95 -45.09 -5.01
N ASN A 22 5.93 -44.88 -4.13
CA ASN A 22 5.70 -44.81 -2.69
C ASN A 22 5.09 -43.47 -2.28
N VAL A 23 5.59 -42.36 -2.83
CA VAL A 23 5.05 -41.03 -2.56
C VAL A 23 3.63 -40.88 -3.11
N GLU A 24 3.38 -41.31 -4.35
CA GLU A 24 2.05 -41.19 -4.97
C GLU A 24 0.99 -42.08 -4.30
N LYS A 25 1.38 -43.18 -3.65
CA LYS A 25 0.48 -44.04 -2.88
C LYS A 25 -0.05 -43.36 -1.61
N ASN A 26 0.71 -42.41 -1.06
CA ASN A 26 0.41 -41.75 0.21
C ASN A 26 -0.09 -40.29 0.04
N CYS A 27 -0.06 -39.72 -1.17
CA CYS A 27 -0.22 -38.28 -1.40
C CYS A 27 -1.67 -37.80 -1.64
N VAL A 28 -2.05 -36.71 -0.98
CA VAL A 28 -3.13 -35.80 -1.42
C VAL A 28 -2.53 -34.84 -2.44
N ARG A 29 -2.98 -34.93 -3.69
CA ARG A 29 -2.42 -34.19 -4.85
C ARG A 29 -2.76 -32.70 -4.79
N ASP A 30 -1.85 -31.84 -5.22
CA ASP A 30 -2.13 -30.41 -5.43
C ASP A 30 -2.89 -30.22 -6.75
N GLY A 31 -4.01 -29.49 -6.73
CA GLY A 31 -4.82 -29.22 -7.92
C GLY A 31 -5.30 -30.48 -8.66
N GLU A 32 -5.34 -30.41 -10.00
CA GLU A 32 -5.68 -31.53 -10.90
C GLU A 32 -4.57 -32.60 -10.93
N ASN A 33 -4.34 -33.29 -9.82
CA ASN A 33 -3.55 -34.52 -9.75
C ASN A 33 -2.00 -34.42 -9.82
N LEU A 34 -1.36 -33.32 -9.39
CA LEU A 34 0.11 -33.21 -9.49
C LEU A 34 0.85 -33.78 -8.26
N SER A 35 1.92 -34.54 -8.51
CA SER A 35 2.96 -34.92 -7.54
C SER A 35 4.18 -34.01 -7.64
N ILE A 36 5.08 -34.03 -6.65
CA ILE A 36 6.32 -33.23 -6.70
C ILE A 36 7.21 -33.58 -7.90
N PHE A 37 7.10 -34.81 -8.42
CA PHE A 37 7.83 -35.28 -9.59
C PHE A 37 7.29 -34.68 -10.90
N ASP A 38 6.08 -34.14 -10.87
CA ASP A 38 5.48 -33.44 -12.00
C ASP A 38 5.88 -31.95 -12.02
N TYR A 39 6.73 -31.51 -11.09
CA TYR A 39 7.29 -30.16 -11.10
C TYR A 39 8.22 -29.98 -12.29
N THR A 40 7.78 -29.14 -13.21
CA THR A 40 8.49 -28.74 -14.42
C THR A 40 8.32 -27.24 -14.59
N LEU A 41 9.04 -26.67 -15.55
CA LEU A 41 8.84 -25.28 -15.92
C LEU A 41 7.37 -24.93 -16.24
N LYS A 42 6.64 -25.82 -16.91
CA LYS A 42 5.26 -25.58 -17.34
C LYS A 42 4.26 -25.70 -16.19
N THR A 43 4.56 -26.53 -15.20
CA THR A 43 3.67 -26.84 -14.09
C THR A 43 4.00 -26.05 -12.82
N ALA A 44 5.09 -25.29 -12.80
CA ALA A 44 5.58 -24.58 -11.61
C ALA A 44 4.59 -23.58 -10.98
N LEU A 45 3.58 -23.12 -11.72
CA LEU A 45 2.53 -22.23 -11.20
C LEU A 45 1.37 -22.97 -10.52
N LEU A 46 1.28 -24.29 -10.69
CA LEU A 46 0.16 -25.11 -10.21
C LEU A 46 0.37 -25.63 -8.78
N PHE A 47 1.57 -25.48 -8.22
CA PHE A 47 1.91 -25.95 -6.89
C PHE A 47 1.62 -24.91 -5.80
N SER A 48 1.16 -25.39 -4.64
CA SER A 48 1.11 -24.58 -3.42
C SER A 48 2.52 -24.17 -3.00
N GLN A 49 2.71 -22.90 -2.65
CA GLN A 49 4.04 -22.31 -2.44
C GLN A 49 4.08 -21.30 -1.31
N GLY A 50 5.28 -21.10 -0.74
CA GLY A 50 5.60 -19.95 0.09
C GLY A 50 5.85 -20.24 1.57
N ASP A 51 5.85 -21.51 1.97
CA ASP A 51 6.08 -21.90 3.36
C ASP A 51 6.91 -23.19 3.45
N TRP A 52 7.76 -23.29 4.48
CA TRP A 52 8.56 -24.47 4.78
C TRP A 52 7.68 -25.65 5.21
N SER A 53 6.55 -25.40 5.87
CA SER A 53 5.59 -26.44 6.28
C SER A 53 5.06 -27.27 5.11
N LEU A 54 5.08 -26.73 3.88
CA LEU A 54 4.73 -27.48 2.67
C LEU A 54 5.80 -28.51 2.28
N ILE A 55 7.07 -28.20 2.54
CA ILE A 55 8.20 -29.12 2.32
C ILE A 55 8.20 -30.20 3.40
N VAL A 56 7.98 -29.81 4.66
CA VAL A 56 7.78 -30.77 5.77
C VAL A 56 6.67 -31.75 5.43
N LYS A 57 5.52 -31.26 4.95
CA LYS A 57 4.42 -32.10 4.48
C LYS A 57 4.86 -33.08 3.39
N ASP A 58 5.62 -32.64 2.39
CA ASP A 58 6.12 -33.52 1.32
C ASP A 58 7.05 -34.61 1.87
N LEU A 59 7.93 -34.26 2.82
CA LEU A 59 8.86 -35.19 3.47
C LEU A 59 8.13 -36.21 4.36
N THR A 60 7.17 -35.78 5.16
CA THR A 60 6.32 -36.67 5.96
C THR A 60 5.54 -37.65 5.07
N LEU A 61 5.02 -37.18 3.93
CA LEU A 61 4.31 -38.03 2.96
C LEU A 61 5.23 -39.06 2.29
N ALA A 62 6.51 -38.74 2.11
CA ALA A 62 7.53 -39.69 1.66
C ALA A 62 7.94 -40.69 2.75
N GLY A 63 7.52 -40.49 4.01
CA GLY A 63 7.86 -41.37 5.14
C GLY A 63 9.18 -41.01 5.83
N VAL A 64 9.69 -39.79 5.66
CA VAL A 64 10.84 -39.29 6.42
C VAL A 64 10.42 -39.06 7.87
N SER A 65 11.25 -39.49 8.83
CA SER A 65 10.95 -39.36 10.27
C SER A 65 11.07 -37.91 10.75
N ASP A 66 10.34 -37.59 11.82
CA ASP A 66 10.32 -36.26 12.42
C ASP A 66 11.71 -35.84 12.95
N GLU A 67 12.53 -36.79 13.41
CA GLU A 67 13.91 -36.50 13.86
C GLU A 67 14.81 -36.06 12.71
N CYS A 68 14.70 -36.71 11.54
CA CYS A 68 15.44 -36.32 10.33
C CYS A 68 14.98 -34.95 9.81
N ILE A 69 13.67 -34.65 9.90
CA ILE A 69 13.14 -33.34 9.53
C ILE A 69 13.66 -32.27 10.50
N ALA A 70 13.65 -32.52 11.80
CA ALA A 70 14.20 -31.60 12.79
C ALA A 70 15.70 -31.33 12.57
N GLU A 71 16.50 -32.36 12.24
CA GLU A 71 17.92 -32.17 11.90
C GLU A 71 18.10 -31.31 10.64
N LEU A 72 17.24 -31.47 9.62
CA LEU A 72 17.25 -30.58 8.44
C LEU A 72 16.98 -29.12 8.84
N GLU A 73 15.99 -28.89 9.69
CA GLU A 73 15.60 -27.55 10.16
C GLU A 73 16.73 -26.86 10.94
N GLU A 74 17.36 -27.58 11.88
CA GLU A 74 18.43 -27.06 12.74
C GLU A 74 19.77 -26.88 11.99
N SER A 75 19.99 -27.60 10.89
CA SER A 75 21.26 -27.59 10.15
C SER A 75 21.15 -27.07 8.72
N SER A 76 20.93 -27.97 7.76
CA SER A 76 21.11 -27.75 6.33
C SER A 76 20.09 -26.80 5.72
N CYS A 77 18.86 -26.75 6.26
CA CYS A 77 17.75 -25.96 5.72
C CYS A 77 17.44 -24.67 6.50
N SER A 78 18.22 -24.33 7.55
CA SER A 78 18.08 -23.07 8.29
C SER A 78 18.09 -21.82 7.38
N GLU A 79 19.00 -21.78 6.40
CA GLU A 79 19.06 -20.69 5.39
C GLU A 79 17.79 -20.61 4.53
N LEU A 80 17.16 -21.76 4.23
CA LEU A 80 15.94 -21.82 3.42
C LEU A 80 14.71 -21.36 4.21
N ILE A 81 14.59 -21.77 5.48
CA ILE A 81 13.53 -21.30 6.39
C ILE A 81 13.59 -19.79 6.54
N ARG A 82 14.80 -19.27 6.75
CA ARG A 82 15.09 -17.83 6.74
C ARG A 82 14.67 -17.16 5.43
N ALA A 83 14.96 -17.79 4.28
CA ALA A 83 14.57 -17.26 2.98
C ALA A 83 13.05 -17.16 2.81
N PHE A 84 12.28 -18.15 3.29
CA PHE A 84 10.81 -18.07 3.30
C PHE A 84 10.30 -16.93 4.19
N ARG A 85 10.89 -16.74 5.38
CA ARG A 85 10.59 -15.61 6.26
C ARG A 85 10.82 -14.28 5.55
N ILE A 86 12.01 -14.08 4.97
CA ILE A 86 12.36 -12.86 4.23
C ILE A 86 11.42 -12.65 3.04
N ARG A 87 11.10 -13.70 2.27
CA ARG A 87 10.15 -13.61 1.16
C ARG A 87 8.81 -13.05 1.60
N ARG A 88 8.26 -13.53 2.72
CA ARG A 88 6.99 -13.06 3.29
C ARG A 88 7.07 -11.59 3.69
N GLU A 89 8.13 -11.19 4.38
CA GLU A 89 8.33 -9.79 4.79
C GLU A 89 8.51 -8.84 3.60
N ILE A 90 9.28 -9.22 2.57
CA ILE A 90 9.43 -8.40 1.34
C ILE A 90 8.07 -8.22 0.64
N ILE A 91 7.25 -9.27 0.57
CA ILE A 91 5.92 -9.18 -0.04
C ILE A 91 5.06 -8.16 0.71
N HIS A 92 5.05 -8.19 2.04
CA HIS A 92 4.30 -7.21 2.83
C HIS A 92 4.92 -5.81 2.76
N TYR A 93 6.24 -5.66 2.80
CA TYR A 93 6.92 -4.38 2.60
C TYR A 93 6.53 -3.75 1.26
N LYS A 94 6.56 -4.52 0.16
CA LYS A 94 6.07 -4.10 -1.16
C LYS A 94 4.61 -3.60 -1.09
N LYS A 95 3.74 -4.32 -0.39
CA LYS A 95 2.33 -3.93 -0.21
C LYS A 95 2.22 -2.63 0.59
N VAL A 96 2.91 -2.50 1.73
CA VAL A 96 2.97 -1.26 2.53
C VAL A 96 3.42 -0.06 1.67
N CYS A 97 4.49 -0.20 0.90
CA CYS A 97 4.95 0.87 -0.01
C CYS A 97 3.90 1.20 -1.09
N LEU A 98 3.12 0.23 -1.56
CA LEU A 98 2.01 0.47 -2.50
C LEU A 98 0.88 1.27 -1.84
N HIS A 99 0.47 0.94 -0.62
CA HIS A 99 -0.53 1.71 0.16
C HIS A 99 -0.07 3.16 0.35
N LEU A 100 1.17 3.35 0.81
CA LEU A 100 1.75 4.67 1.01
C LEU A 100 1.83 5.45 -0.31
N PHE A 101 2.15 4.79 -1.41
CA PHE A 101 2.22 5.44 -2.72
C PHE A 101 0.85 5.92 -3.20
N GLU A 102 -0.20 5.10 -3.08
CA GLU A 102 -1.56 5.49 -3.48
C GLU A 102 -2.11 6.61 -2.61
N GLU A 103 -1.83 6.57 -1.30
CA GLU A 103 -2.15 7.66 -0.39
C GLU A 103 -1.42 8.96 -0.77
N ALA A 104 -0.12 8.87 -1.06
CA ALA A 104 0.66 10.01 -1.50
C ALA A 104 0.14 10.59 -2.83
N ARG A 105 -0.31 9.77 -3.79
CA ARG A 105 -0.94 10.28 -5.03
C ARG A 105 -2.18 11.14 -4.77
N ARG A 106 -2.95 10.83 -3.73
CA ARG A 106 -4.14 11.63 -3.36
C ARG A 106 -3.72 12.97 -2.79
N ILE A 107 -2.76 12.97 -1.85
CA ILE A 107 -2.17 14.19 -1.28
C ILE A 107 -1.53 15.05 -2.38
N GLU A 108 -0.83 14.45 -3.34
CA GLU A 108 -0.26 15.17 -4.49
C GLU A 108 -1.34 15.88 -5.32
N LYS A 109 -2.50 15.25 -5.51
CA LYS A 109 -3.64 15.85 -6.22
C LYS A 109 -4.15 17.09 -5.47
N GLU A 110 -4.31 17.01 -4.15
CA GLU A 110 -4.78 18.11 -3.30
C GLU A 110 -3.76 19.25 -3.20
N LEU A 111 -2.46 18.94 -3.11
CA LEU A 111 -1.38 19.94 -3.18
C LEU A 111 -1.38 20.67 -4.52
N LYS A 112 -1.58 19.94 -5.63
CA LYS A 112 -1.72 20.56 -6.96
C LYS A 112 -2.97 21.42 -7.08
N GLN A 113 -4.08 21.06 -6.43
CA GLN A 113 -5.28 21.89 -6.36
C GLN A 113 -4.96 23.20 -5.63
N CYS A 114 -4.39 23.14 -4.42
CA CYS A 114 -3.99 24.32 -3.64
C CYS A 114 -3.00 25.20 -4.41
N MET A 115 -2.00 24.60 -5.05
CA MET A 115 -1.04 25.33 -5.90
C MET A 115 -1.74 26.02 -7.08
N SER A 116 -2.73 25.37 -7.71
CA SER A 116 -3.52 26.00 -8.78
C SER A 116 -4.42 27.11 -8.26
N PHE A 117 -4.92 26.99 -7.03
CA PHE A 117 -5.73 28.00 -6.38
C PHE A 117 -4.95 29.25 -6.03
N PHE A 118 -3.84 29.11 -5.29
CA PHE A 118 -3.02 30.23 -4.84
C PHE A 118 -2.20 30.86 -5.97
N PHE A 119 -2.12 30.23 -7.14
CA PHE A 119 -1.53 30.89 -8.29
C PHE A 119 -2.32 32.15 -8.66
N TRP A 120 -1.62 33.28 -8.65
CA TRP A 120 -2.16 34.58 -9.01
C TRP A 120 -1.50 35.10 -10.28
N ASN A 121 -2.32 35.45 -11.27
CA ASN A 121 -1.84 36.15 -12.47
C ASN A 121 -1.61 37.63 -12.13
N ASP A 122 -0.37 38.06 -12.25
CA ASP A 122 0.08 39.42 -11.88
C ASP A 122 -0.36 40.48 -12.91
N GLY A 123 -0.92 40.07 -14.05
CA GLY A 123 -1.54 40.97 -15.02
C GLY A 123 -0.55 41.98 -15.61
N ILE A 124 -0.80 43.26 -15.36
CA ILE A 124 -0.02 44.40 -15.90
C ILE A 124 1.27 44.62 -15.09
N ASP A 125 1.27 44.35 -13.78
CA ASP A 125 2.42 44.58 -12.89
C ASP A 125 3.26 43.31 -12.67
N LYS A 126 3.87 42.84 -13.76
CA LYS A 126 4.71 41.63 -13.74
C LYS A 126 5.97 41.79 -12.89
N ASP A 127 6.48 43.01 -12.79
CA ASP A 127 7.76 43.27 -12.11
C ASP A 127 7.55 43.25 -10.58
N ALA A 128 6.51 43.90 -10.05
CA ALA A 128 6.18 43.76 -8.63
C ALA A 128 5.78 42.32 -8.27
N GLY A 129 5.05 41.63 -9.15
CA GLY A 129 4.73 40.21 -8.98
C GLY A 129 5.95 39.30 -8.92
N SER A 130 6.96 39.60 -9.74
CA SER A 130 8.24 38.87 -9.74
C SER A 130 9.04 39.15 -8.48
N ALA A 131 9.12 40.40 -8.04
CA ALA A 131 9.80 40.80 -6.81
C ALA A 131 9.15 40.16 -5.57
N ALA A 132 7.81 40.22 -5.46
CA ALA A 132 7.08 39.61 -4.35
C ALA A 132 7.23 38.07 -4.32
N HIS A 133 7.32 37.43 -5.49
CA HIS A 133 7.56 35.99 -5.57
C HIS A 133 8.97 35.63 -5.11
N LEU A 134 9.98 36.38 -5.54
CA LEU A 134 11.36 36.19 -5.13
C LEU A 134 11.51 36.38 -3.61
N GLN A 135 10.92 37.45 -3.08
CA GLN A 135 10.87 37.71 -1.64
C GLN A 135 10.17 36.58 -0.88
N ALA A 136 9.07 36.04 -1.40
CA ALA A 136 8.36 34.92 -0.76
C ALA A 136 9.18 33.63 -0.73
N ILE A 137 10.01 33.37 -1.76
CA ILE A 137 10.94 32.23 -1.76
C ILE A 137 11.97 32.40 -0.65
N PHE A 138 12.60 33.57 -0.55
CA PHE A 138 13.60 33.84 0.48
C PHE A 138 13.01 33.85 1.89
N ALA A 139 11.82 34.41 2.09
CA ALA A 139 11.14 34.41 3.38
C ALA A 139 10.83 32.99 3.90
N LEU A 140 10.60 32.03 3.01
CA LEU A 140 10.36 30.64 3.35
C LEU A 140 11.64 29.81 3.50
N LEU A 141 12.79 30.34 3.09
CA LEU A 141 14.10 29.75 3.35
C LEU A 141 14.52 30.10 4.78
N THR A 142 14.34 29.19 5.73
CA THR A 142 14.94 29.31 7.09
C THR A 142 16.45 29.10 6.99
N ASP A 143 17.32 29.53 7.91
CA ASP A 143 18.75 29.10 7.94
C ASP A 143 18.99 27.81 8.75
N ASP A 144 17.98 27.34 9.49
CA ASP A 144 18.09 26.27 10.48
C ASP A 144 18.07 24.83 9.92
N TRP A 145 18.17 24.64 8.62
CA TRP A 145 18.21 23.29 8.01
C TRP A 145 19.46 22.52 8.42
N LYS A 146 20.53 23.22 8.80
CA LYS A 146 21.76 22.62 9.36
C LYS A 146 21.54 21.96 10.73
N ASN A 147 20.49 22.35 11.45
CA ASN A 147 20.18 21.85 12.80
C ASN A 147 19.20 20.66 12.79
N GLY A 148 18.93 20.06 11.63
CA GLY A 148 18.10 18.86 11.53
C GLY A 148 16.61 19.09 11.81
N ILE A 149 16.11 20.32 11.67
CA ILE A 149 14.70 20.66 11.95
C ILE A 149 13.73 19.79 11.12
N GLU A 150 12.69 19.30 11.80
CA GLU A 150 11.68 18.37 11.27
C GLU A 150 10.86 18.96 10.11
N SER A 151 10.70 20.28 10.06
CA SER A 151 9.86 21.03 9.11
C SER A 151 10.69 21.95 8.20
N PRO A 152 10.62 21.81 6.87
CA PRO A 152 11.33 22.68 5.93
C PRO A 152 10.65 24.04 5.70
N TRP A 153 9.69 24.44 6.55
CA TRP A 153 8.87 25.65 6.36
C TRP A 153 9.11 26.67 7.47
N ASN A 154 9.32 27.94 7.10
CA ASN A 154 9.22 29.06 8.04
C ASN A 154 7.75 29.28 8.45
N ILE A 155 7.38 28.78 9.63
CA ILE A 155 5.98 28.78 10.10
C ILE A 155 5.49 30.21 10.38
N ASP A 156 6.36 31.14 10.76
CA ASP A 156 5.93 32.48 11.19
C ASP A 156 5.55 33.37 10.00
N ALA A 157 6.32 33.33 8.91
CA ALA A 157 5.94 33.98 7.65
C ALA A 157 4.58 33.45 7.12
N VAL A 158 4.33 32.15 7.29
CA VAL A 158 3.06 31.53 6.90
C VAL A 158 1.91 31.97 7.79
N LYS A 159 2.09 32.04 9.11
CA LYS A 159 1.06 32.52 10.05
C LYS A 159 0.63 33.95 9.73
N ILE A 160 1.59 34.86 9.50
CA ILE A 160 1.30 36.25 9.13
C ILE A 160 0.47 36.31 7.85
N ALA A 161 0.89 35.59 6.80
CA ALA A 161 0.14 35.54 5.55
C ALA A 161 -1.28 34.95 5.75
N MET A 162 -1.42 33.92 6.61
CA MET A 162 -2.73 33.33 6.94
C MET A 162 -3.66 34.30 7.66
N GLU A 163 -3.15 35.10 8.59
CA GLU A 163 -3.94 36.12 9.31
C GLU A 163 -4.44 37.19 8.36
N ASN A 164 -3.58 37.69 7.47
CA ASN A 164 -3.94 38.66 6.44
C ASN A 164 -5.00 38.13 5.46
N HIS A 165 -5.01 36.81 5.19
CA HIS A 165 -6.05 36.15 4.39
C HIS A 165 -7.41 36.00 5.11
N LYS A 166 -7.46 36.16 6.44
CA LYS A 166 -8.68 35.94 7.26
C LYS A 166 -9.42 37.22 7.66
N MET A 167 -8.77 38.39 7.59
CA MET A 167 -9.37 39.62 8.11
C MET A 167 -10.46 40.18 7.18
N LYS A 168 -11.68 40.34 7.72
CA LYS A 168 -12.60 41.43 7.35
C LYS A 168 -12.41 42.53 8.39
N ASN A 169 -12.23 43.79 7.99
CA ASN A 169 -12.30 44.85 8.97
C ASN A 169 -13.72 44.90 9.54
N GLY A 170 -13.84 45.15 10.85
CA GLY A 170 -15.12 45.26 11.55
C GLY A 170 -16.02 46.41 11.04
N ASP A 171 -15.53 47.25 10.13
CA ASP A 171 -16.24 48.33 9.47
C ASP A 171 -16.80 47.96 8.08
N GLY A 172 -16.57 46.72 7.62
CA GLY A 172 -16.99 46.27 6.28
C GLY A 172 -16.02 46.64 5.14
N SER A 173 -14.86 47.24 5.42
CA SER A 173 -13.81 47.47 4.42
C SER A 173 -12.93 46.22 4.24
N GLU A 174 -12.67 45.84 2.98
CA GLU A 174 -11.79 44.72 2.66
C GLU A 174 -10.31 45.12 2.87
N THR A 175 -9.62 44.54 3.84
CA THR A 175 -8.14 44.50 3.79
C THR A 175 -7.74 43.61 2.63
N GLN A 176 -7.31 44.23 1.53
CA GLN A 176 -6.82 43.50 0.38
C GLN A 176 -5.55 42.73 0.76
N CYS A 177 -5.65 41.40 0.84
CA CYS A 177 -4.48 40.51 0.98
C CYS A 177 -3.38 40.94 0.00
N SER A 178 -2.17 41.22 0.53
CA SER A 178 -1.08 41.77 -0.26
C SER A 178 -0.61 40.79 -1.34
N LEU A 179 0.04 41.32 -2.39
CA LEU A 179 0.64 40.48 -3.43
C LEU A 179 1.67 39.50 -2.82
N PHE A 180 2.44 39.95 -1.84
CA PHE A 180 3.42 39.14 -1.11
C PHE A 180 2.77 37.98 -0.35
N ASP A 181 1.70 38.22 0.42
CA ASP A 181 0.98 37.16 1.16
C ASP A 181 0.45 36.06 0.21
N ARG A 182 -0.08 36.48 -0.95
CA ARG A 182 -0.54 35.53 -1.99
C ARG A 182 0.62 34.71 -2.55
N LYS A 183 1.77 35.34 -2.79
CA LYS A 183 2.97 34.63 -3.25
C LYS A 183 3.50 33.68 -2.18
N ILE A 184 3.48 34.04 -0.89
CA ILE A 184 3.83 33.11 0.21
C ILE A 184 2.96 31.85 0.13
N MET A 185 1.64 31.99 0.01
CA MET A 185 0.75 30.82 -0.04
C MET A 185 0.98 29.96 -1.28
N PHE A 186 1.25 30.58 -2.44
CA PHE A 186 1.60 29.88 -3.66
C PHE A 186 2.94 29.13 -3.54
N VAL A 187 3.98 29.81 -3.04
CA VAL A 187 5.30 29.20 -2.84
C VAL A 187 5.19 28.07 -1.83
N LEU A 188 4.48 28.23 -0.71
CA LEU A 188 4.25 27.18 0.28
C LEU A 188 3.55 25.95 -0.33
N ALA A 189 2.48 26.15 -1.11
CA ALA A 189 1.79 25.05 -1.78
C ALA A 189 2.69 24.33 -2.80
N SER A 190 3.45 25.10 -3.60
CA SER A 190 4.46 24.55 -4.52
C SER A 190 5.56 23.79 -3.76
N SER A 191 5.93 24.31 -2.59
CA SER A 191 7.00 23.76 -1.77
C SER A 191 6.59 22.41 -1.17
N GLY A 192 5.40 22.36 -0.56
CA GLY A 192 4.78 21.13 -0.08
C GLY A 192 4.63 20.10 -1.18
N TRP A 193 4.21 20.51 -2.39
CA TRP A 193 4.13 19.61 -3.54
C TRP A 193 5.49 19.04 -3.96
N MET A 194 6.53 19.86 -4.08
CA MET A 194 7.85 19.39 -4.52
C MET A 194 8.50 18.45 -3.50
N TYR A 195 8.41 18.77 -2.20
CA TYR A 195 8.82 17.88 -1.12
C TYR A 195 8.07 16.53 -1.21
N HIS A 196 6.74 16.58 -1.30
CA HIS A 196 5.90 15.40 -1.38
C HIS A 196 6.23 14.54 -2.60
N LYS A 197 6.47 15.16 -3.75
CA LYS A 197 6.88 14.49 -4.98
C LYS A 197 8.22 13.77 -4.81
N GLY A 198 9.15 14.33 -4.04
CA GLY A 198 10.42 13.69 -3.69
C GLY A 198 10.21 12.42 -2.87
N VAL A 199 9.40 12.52 -1.81
CA VAL A 199 9.00 11.38 -0.97
C VAL A 199 8.33 10.28 -1.82
N MET A 200 7.38 10.65 -2.67
CA MET A 200 6.70 9.73 -3.59
C MET A 200 7.67 9.00 -4.52
N LYS A 201 8.70 9.70 -5.02
CA LYS A 201 9.67 9.12 -5.95
C LYS A 201 10.50 8.02 -5.27
N ALA A 202 10.95 8.26 -4.04
CA ALA A 202 11.67 7.28 -3.24
C ALA A 202 10.78 6.09 -2.82
N ILE A 203 9.53 6.33 -2.39
CA ILE A 203 8.57 5.26 -2.08
C ILE A 203 8.29 4.41 -3.33
N ASN A 204 8.18 5.04 -4.50
CA ASN A 204 7.98 4.34 -5.75
C ASN A 204 9.16 3.43 -6.10
N ASP A 205 10.41 3.88 -5.88
CA ASP A 205 11.59 3.03 -6.08
C ASP A 205 11.57 1.82 -5.13
N ALA A 206 11.29 2.03 -3.83
CA ALA A 206 11.16 0.93 -2.87
C ALA A 206 10.10 -0.09 -3.31
N ARG A 207 8.91 0.39 -3.73
CA ARG A 207 7.83 -0.47 -4.23
C ARG A 207 8.23 -1.23 -5.49
N ASP A 208 8.76 -0.54 -6.50
CA ASP A 208 9.05 -1.12 -7.82
C ASP A 208 10.18 -2.14 -7.74
N ILE A 209 11.23 -1.85 -6.95
CA ILE A 209 12.32 -2.79 -6.73
C ILE A 209 11.86 -3.98 -5.87
N ALA A 210 11.10 -3.78 -4.79
CA ALA A 210 10.55 -4.89 -4.01
C ALA A 210 9.59 -5.76 -4.85
N LYS A 211 8.79 -5.15 -5.72
CA LYS A 211 7.97 -5.87 -6.71
C LYS A 211 8.83 -6.68 -7.67
N ALA A 212 9.92 -6.10 -8.18
CA ALA A 212 10.84 -6.81 -9.06
C ALA A 212 11.51 -8.00 -8.36
N ILE A 213 11.94 -7.84 -7.10
CA ILE A 213 12.44 -8.96 -6.28
C ILE A 213 11.36 -10.04 -6.16
N CYS A 214 10.10 -9.67 -5.90
CA CYS A 214 8.98 -10.64 -5.86
C CYS A 214 8.72 -11.34 -7.21
N MET A 215 9.24 -10.81 -8.32
CA MET A 215 9.15 -11.42 -9.66
C MET A 215 10.36 -12.31 -9.99
N SER A 216 11.26 -12.58 -9.03
CA SER A 216 12.34 -13.55 -9.22
C SER A 216 11.81 -14.92 -9.73
N PRO A 217 12.59 -15.63 -10.56
CA PRO A 217 12.17 -16.88 -11.19
C PRO A 217 11.71 -17.93 -10.17
N ARG A 218 10.69 -18.71 -10.55
CA ARG A 218 10.20 -19.84 -9.74
C ARG A 218 10.98 -21.13 -9.97
N HIS A 219 11.57 -21.27 -11.16
CA HIS A 219 12.26 -22.48 -11.60
C HIS A 219 13.76 -22.20 -11.82
N PRO A 220 14.67 -23.13 -11.43
CA PRO A 220 16.10 -23.07 -11.71
C PRO A 220 16.47 -22.72 -13.16
N ASP A 221 15.84 -23.39 -14.13
CA ASP A 221 16.16 -23.21 -15.55
C ASP A 221 15.57 -21.94 -16.22
N GLY A 222 14.68 -21.18 -15.54
CA GLY A 222 13.86 -20.11 -16.15
C GLY A 222 12.91 -20.60 -17.27
N GLU A 223 11.94 -19.88 -17.87
CA GLU A 223 10.86 -19.01 -17.33
C GLU A 223 9.54 -19.80 -17.13
N ALA A 224 9.04 -19.92 -15.89
CA ALA A 224 7.60 -20.07 -15.63
C ALA A 224 6.96 -18.71 -15.28
N ASN A 225 7.77 -17.63 -15.16
CA ASN A 225 7.38 -16.28 -14.73
C ASN A 225 8.33 -15.16 -15.24
N GLY A 226 9.06 -15.34 -16.33
CA GLY A 226 9.97 -14.30 -16.83
C GLY A 226 11.45 -14.47 -16.46
N GLU A 227 12.31 -13.85 -17.28
CA GLU A 227 13.72 -13.56 -17.04
C GLU A 227 13.88 -12.69 -15.79
N ARG A 228 15.09 -12.68 -15.21
CA ARG A 228 15.46 -11.74 -14.14
C ARG A 228 15.03 -10.31 -14.54
N PRO A 229 14.20 -9.60 -13.77
CA PRO A 229 13.70 -8.29 -14.18
C PRO A 229 14.81 -7.29 -14.53
N ARG A 230 14.70 -6.62 -15.69
CA ARG A 230 15.70 -5.66 -16.18
C ARG A 230 16.04 -4.55 -15.19
N CYS A 231 15.07 -4.14 -14.37
CA CYS A 231 15.33 -3.14 -13.34
C CYS A 231 16.30 -3.63 -12.25
N LEU A 232 16.30 -4.92 -11.89
CA LEU A 232 17.26 -5.48 -10.94
C LEU A 232 18.65 -5.63 -11.56
N GLN A 233 18.71 -5.97 -12.85
CA GLN A 233 19.97 -6.08 -13.60
C GLN A 233 20.71 -4.72 -13.66
N ASN A 234 19.96 -3.63 -13.73
CA ASN A 234 20.49 -2.27 -13.91
C ASN A 234 20.56 -1.46 -12.61
N LEU A 235 20.48 -2.09 -11.43
CA LEU A 235 20.69 -1.38 -10.17
C LEU A 235 22.13 -0.82 -10.07
N PRO A 236 22.34 0.37 -9.48
CA PRO A 236 21.33 1.29 -8.93
C PRO A 236 20.65 2.20 -9.99
N TYR A 237 21.11 2.18 -11.24
CA TYR A 237 20.69 3.12 -12.30
C TYR A 237 19.23 2.99 -12.77
N SER A 238 18.59 1.86 -12.49
CA SER A 238 17.15 1.69 -12.70
C SER A 238 16.28 2.48 -11.73
N MET A 239 16.83 2.94 -10.60
CA MET A 239 16.10 3.72 -9.59
C MET A 239 15.86 5.14 -10.09
N LYS A 240 14.62 5.62 -9.96
CA LYS A 240 14.22 6.97 -10.41
C LYS A 240 14.93 8.07 -9.62
N VAL A 241 15.25 7.83 -8.35
CA VAL A 241 16.06 8.75 -7.53
C VAL A 241 17.48 8.87 -8.08
N VAL A 242 18.11 7.75 -8.46
CA VAL A 242 19.48 7.77 -9.02
C VAL A 242 19.50 8.45 -10.38
N GLN A 243 18.50 8.21 -11.22
CA GLN A 243 18.32 8.93 -12.49
C GLN A 243 18.15 10.45 -12.28
N HIS A 244 17.56 10.87 -11.16
CA HIS A 244 17.46 12.28 -10.82
C HIS A 244 18.82 12.89 -10.50
N ILE A 245 19.60 12.23 -9.65
CA ILE A 245 20.96 12.66 -9.27
C ILE A 245 21.82 12.81 -10.52
N LYS A 246 21.83 11.80 -11.41
CA LYS A 246 22.58 11.84 -12.66
C LYS A 246 22.22 13.04 -13.53
N LYS A 247 20.91 13.25 -13.72
CA LYS A 247 20.41 14.37 -14.52
C LYS A 247 20.86 15.72 -13.94
N ASP A 248 20.84 15.85 -12.62
CA ASP A 248 21.19 17.10 -11.95
C ASP A 248 22.71 17.37 -11.97
N MET A 249 23.52 16.31 -11.86
CA MET A 249 24.98 16.38 -11.98
C MET A 249 25.46 16.52 -13.44
N GLY A 250 24.58 16.49 -14.43
CA GLY A 250 24.95 16.52 -15.85
C GLY A 250 25.72 15.26 -16.29
N GLU A 251 25.59 14.15 -15.57
CA GLU A 251 26.18 12.87 -15.99
C GLU A 251 25.40 12.35 -17.21
N ASP A 252 26.09 12.22 -18.34
CA ASP A 252 25.48 11.70 -19.57
C ASP A 252 24.88 10.31 -19.35
N ASN A 253 23.74 10.07 -20.00
CA ASN A 253 23.14 8.74 -20.08
C ASN A 253 23.98 7.86 -21.00
N GLU A 254 25.19 7.49 -20.58
CA GLU A 254 25.86 6.34 -21.17
C GLU A 254 24.93 5.14 -20.97
N LYS A 255 24.26 4.77 -22.07
CA LYS A 255 23.56 3.50 -22.18
C LYS A 255 24.64 2.43 -22.05
N ASN A 256 24.89 1.97 -20.83
CA ASN A 256 25.68 0.77 -20.58
C ASN A 256 24.91 -0.44 -21.15
N MET A 257 24.98 -0.59 -22.47
CA MET A 257 24.65 -1.80 -23.20
C MET A 257 25.88 -2.70 -23.16
N ASN A 258 26.12 -3.33 -22.01
CA ASN A 258 26.96 -4.52 -21.95
C ASN A 258 26.35 -5.49 -20.93
N THR A 259 25.22 -6.09 -21.31
CA THR A 259 24.60 -7.23 -20.64
C THR A 259 24.79 -8.50 -21.46
N SER A 260 26.03 -8.83 -21.83
CA SER A 260 26.33 -10.09 -22.53
C SER A 260 26.78 -11.22 -21.60
N CYS A 261 26.85 -10.99 -20.28
CA CYS A 261 27.04 -12.08 -19.33
C CYS A 261 25.66 -12.63 -18.96
N ALA A 262 25.33 -13.81 -19.50
CA ALA A 262 24.16 -14.58 -19.12
C ALA A 262 24.18 -14.79 -17.61
N ASN A 263 23.46 -13.94 -16.87
CA ASN A 263 23.42 -13.99 -15.42
C ASN A 263 22.78 -15.33 -15.05
N LYS A 264 23.58 -16.24 -14.50
CA LYS A 264 23.05 -17.45 -13.84
C LYS A 264 21.91 -17.02 -12.90
N PRO A 265 20.80 -17.78 -12.86
CA PRO A 265 19.68 -17.41 -12.04
C PRO A 265 20.12 -17.39 -10.56
N LYS A 266 19.80 -16.27 -9.90
CA LYS A 266 20.04 -16.08 -8.47
C LYS A 266 19.36 -17.20 -7.67
N GLY A 267 19.97 -17.62 -6.58
CA GLY A 267 19.48 -18.71 -5.72
C GLY A 267 20.03 -20.11 -6.06
N MET A 268 20.63 -20.31 -7.24
CA MET A 268 21.23 -21.61 -7.60
C MET A 268 22.36 -22.03 -6.66
N GLN A 269 23.26 -21.11 -6.34
CA GLN A 269 24.37 -21.38 -5.43
C GLN A 269 23.86 -21.71 -4.01
N ALA A 270 22.80 -21.04 -3.56
CA ALA A 270 22.19 -21.33 -2.25
C ALA A 270 21.55 -22.72 -2.24
N LEU A 271 20.81 -23.09 -3.29
CA LEU A 271 20.24 -24.43 -3.45
C LEU A 271 21.33 -25.51 -3.46
N GLU A 272 22.37 -25.34 -4.26
CA GLU A 272 23.50 -26.27 -4.35
C GLU A 272 24.21 -26.44 -2.99
N ARG A 273 24.42 -25.34 -2.25
CA ARG A 273 24.99 -25.42 -0.89
C ARG A 273 24.13 -26.26 0.04
N ILE A 274 22.82 -26.04 0.08
CA ILE A 274 21.89 -26.80 0.93
C ILE A 274 21.93 -28.29 0.57
N LEU A 275 21.78 -28.62 -0.71
CA LEU A 275 21.77 -30.00 -1.19
C LEU A 275 23.12 -30.69 -0.96
N SER A 276 24.23 -29.95 -1.07
CA SER A 276 25.57 -30.46 -0.78
C SER A 276 25.75 -30.83 0.68
N LYS A 277 25.22 -30.01 1.62
CA LYS A 277 25.23 -30.35 3.05
C LYS A 277 24.39 -31.59 3.34
N VAL A 278 23.17 -31.67 2.80
CA VAL A 278 22.31 -32.85 2.98
C VAL A 278 22.98 -34.12 2.42
N ARG A 279 23.66 -34.01 1.27
CA ARG A 279 24.39 -35.15 0.69
C ARG A 279 25.62 -35.56 1.52
N HIS A 280 26.46 -34.61 1.91
CA HIS A 280 27.79 -34.93 2.45
C HIS A 280 27.89 -34.91 3.97
N GLU A 281 27.07 -34.10 4.64
CA GLU A 281 27.06 -33.98 6.11
C GLU A 281 26.01 -34.92 6.72
N MET A 282 24.81 -35.01 6.10
CA MET A 282 23.72 -35.88 6.59
C MET A 282 23.68 -37.25 5.91
N ASN A 283 24.51 -37.50 4.89
CA ASN A 283 24.61 -38.77 4.17
C ASN A 283 23.28 -39.27 3.58
N TRP A 284 22.41 -38.37 3.12
CA TRP A 284 21.17 -38.77 2.45
C TRP A 284 21.48 -39.44 1.10
N PRO A 285 20.67 -40.45 0.68
CA PRO A 285 20.79 -41.06 -0.64
C PRO A 285 20.48 -40.05 -1.76
N ASP A 286 21.04 -40.25 -2.96
CA ASP A 286 20.88 -39.33 -4.09
C ASP A 286 19.40 -39.16 -4.49
N GLU A 287 18.58 -40.20 -4.38
CA GLU A 287 17.13 -40.13 -4.59
C GLU A 287 16.44 -39.20 -3.59
N GLY A 288 16.89 -39.20 -2.33
CA GLY A 288 16.39 -38.30 -1.30
C GLY A 288 16.79 -36.85 -1.54
N VAL A 289 18.03 -36.63 -1.99
CA VAL A 289 18.53 -35.29 -2.36
C VAL A 289 17.79 -34.75 -3.59
N ASP A 290 17.53 -35.58 -4.60
CA ASP A 290 16.74 -35.20 -5.79
C ASP A 290 15.29 -34.89 -5.42
N PHE A 291 14.66 -35.72 -4.58
CA PHE A 291 13.32 -35.47 -4.06
C PHE A 291 13.23 -34.14 -3.30
N LEU A 292 14.17 -33.90 -2.37
CA LEU A 292 14.24 -32.66 -1.60
C LEU A 292 14.43 -31.45 -2.52
N SER A 293 15.33 -31.53 -3.51
CA SER A 293 15.52 -30.47 -4.51
C SER A 293 14.23 -30.11 -5.24
N LYS A 294 13.48 -31.12 -5.71
CA LYS A 294 12.17 -30.92 -6.36
C LYS A 294 11.15 -30.32 -5.42
N SER A 295 11.07 -30.79 -4.17
CA SER A 295 10.16 -30.22 -3.17
C SER A 295 10.50 -28.76 -2.87
N ILE A 296 11.78 -28.44 -2.61
CA ILE A 296 12.24 -27.06 -2.41
C ILE A 296 11.83 -26.17 -3.59
N CYS A 297 12.04 -26.62 -4.83
CA CYS A 297 11.67 -25.84 -6.01
C CYS A 297 10.15 -25.68 -6.15
N ALA A 298 9.41 -26.77 -6.05
CA ALA A 298 7.95 -26.80 -6.20
C ALA A 298 7.22 -25.96 -5.14
N ARG A 299 7.72 -25.95 -3.90
CA ARG A 299 7.19 -25.13 -2.79
C ARG A 299 7.70 -23.68 -2.79
N GLY A 300 8.53 -23.33 -3.78
CA GLY A 300 8.99 -21.97 -4.03
C GLY A 300 10.16 -21.52 -3.15
N GLY A 301 10.90 -22.48 -2.60
CA GLY A 301 12.15 -22.26 -1.86
C GLY A 301 13.27 -21.71 -2.73
N PHE A 302 13.40 -22.21 -3.97
CA PHE A 302 14.33 -21.63 -4.96
C PHE A 302 14.10 -20.13 -5.16
N LYS A 303 12.84 -19.74 -5.40
CA LYS A 303 12.44 -18.33 -5.51
C LYS A 303 12.75 -17.54 -4.24
N ALA A 304 12.49 -18.11 -3.06
CA ALA A 304 12.76 -17.45 -1.80
C ALA A 304 14.26 -17.11 -1.65
N MET A 305 15.15 -18.05 -1.98
CA MET A 305 16.59 -17.82 -1.97
C MET A 305 17.02 -16.78 -3.01
N ALA A 306 16.47 -16.85 -4.23
CA ALA A 306 16.71 -15.84 -5.26
C ALA A 306 16.31 -14.43 -4.76
N MET A 307 15.18 -14.31 -4.05
CA MET A 307 14.73 -13.04 -3.46
C MET A 307 15.72 -12.50 -2.42
N VAL A 308 16.31 -13.36 -1.58
CA VAL A 308 17.33 -12.96 -0.60
C VAL A 308 18.58 -12.41 -1.29
N GLU A 309 19.07 -13.07 -2.34
CA GLU A 309 20.25 -12.59 -3.07
C GLU A 309 19.99 -11.26 -3.79
N GLU A 310 18.80 -11.08 -4.38
CA GLU A 310 18.41 -9.81 -5.01
C GLU A 310 18.23 -8.69 -3.97
N LEU A 311 17.68 -9.01 -2.79
CA LEU A 311 17.58 -8.05 -1.68
C LEU A 311 18.97 -7.58 -1.24
N LYS A 312 19.96 -8.49 -1.13
CA LYS A 312 21.35 -8.12 -0.83
C LYS A 312 21.94 -7.19 -1.88
N THR A 313 21.72 -7.46 -3.17
CA THR A 313 22.15 -6.57 -4.27
C THR A 313 21.47 -5.20 -4.17
N TYR A 314 20.19 -5.16 -3.83
CA TYR A 314 19.48 -3.90 -3.60
C TYR A 314 20.02 -3.12 -2.39
N CYS A 315 20.25 -3.78 -1.26
CA CYS A 315 20.89 -3.22 -0.06
C CYS A 315 22.23 -2.56 -0.38
N GLN A 316 23.11 -3.24 -1.12
CA GLN A 316 24.40 -2.66 -1.53
C GLN A 316 24.22 -1.44 -2.45
N SER A 317 23.25 -1.50 -3.36
CA SER A 317 22.97 -0.45 -4.34
C SER A 317 22.42 0.84 -3.70
N ILE A 318 21.61 0.71 -2.63
CA ILE A 318 20.96 1.86 -1.97
C ILE A 318 21.89 2.60 -1.00
N GLN A 319 22.95 1.95 -0.49
CA GLN A 319 23.80 2.47 0.60
C GLN A 319 24.36 3.88 0.38
N GLN A 320 24.77 4.19 -0.85
CA GLN A 320 25.42 5.45 -1.23
C GLN A 320 24.45 6.53 -1.73
N VAL A 321 23.19 6.15 -1.99
CA VAL A 321 22.21 7.08 -2.59
C VAL A 321 21.88 8.26 -1.66
N PRO A 322 21.65 8.07 -0.34
CA PRO A 322 21.39 9.19 0.56
C PRO A 322 22.54 10.19 0.64
N LEU A 323 23.78 9.72 0.74
CA LEU A 323 24.96 10.60 0.80
C LEU A 323 25.08 11.47 -0.47
N ARG A 324 24.82 10.89 -1.64
CA ARG A 324 24.80 11.65 -2.90
C ARG A 324 23.69 12.71 -2.92
N LEU A 325 22.50 12.38 -2.41
CA LEU A 325 21.40 13.35 -2.30
C LEU A 325 21.72 14.47 -1.30
N GLU A 326 22.37 14.15 -0.18
CA GLU A 326 22.78 15.11 0.83
C GLU A 326 23.79 16.11 0.28
N ASN A 327 24.83 15.63 -0.41
CA ASN A 327 25.80 16.50 -1.08
C ASN A 327 25.14 17.42 -2.12
N LEU A 328 24.20 16.87 -2.90
CA LEU A 328 23.45 17.64 -3.91
C LEU A 328 22.56 18.70 -3.25
N LEU A 329 21.90 18.33 -2.15
CA LEU A 329 21.05 19.23 -1.37
C LEU A 329 21.86 20.42 -0.85
N HIS A 330 23.03 20.16 -0.26
CA HIS A 330 23.94 21.21 0.22
C HIS A 330 24.38 22.16 -0.90
N LEU A 331 24.75 21.63 -2.07
CA LEU A 331 25.15 22.44 -3.21
C LEU A 331 24.06 23.43 -3.66
N HIS A 332 22.81 22.95 -3.82
CA HIS A 332 21.70 23.81 -4.21
C HIS A 332 21.34 24.85 -3.15
N LEU A 333 21.40 24.42 -1.89
CA LEU A 333 21.07 25.26 -0.76
C LEU A 333 22.08 26.41 -0.56
N ASP A 334 23.38 26.13 -0.61
CA ASP A 334 24.43 27.16 -0.54
C ASP A 334 24.27 28.17 -1.70
N SER A 335 23.94 27.67 -2.90
CA SER A 335 23.67 28.50 -4.06
C SER A 335 22.43 29.40 -3.86
N GLN A 336 21.39 28.91 -3.18
CA GLN A 336 20.18 29.66 -2.89
C GLN A 336 20.40 30.73 -1.80
N ILE A 337 21.15 30.42 -0.73
CA ILE A 337 21.56 31.41 0.30
C ILE A 337 22.32 32.55 -0.35
N ASN A 338 23.32 32.25 -1.18
CA ASN A 338 24.16 33.27 -1.79
C ASN A 338 23.33 34.24 -2.65
N MET A 339 22.30 33.73 -3.32
CA MET A 339 21.35 34.54 -4.08
C MET A 339 20.47 35.41 -3.16
N SER A 340 19.99 34.86 -2.04
CA SER A 340 19.23 35.63 -1.04
C SER A 340 20.05 36.81 -0.52
N LYS A 341 21.33 36.59 -0.20
CA LYS A 341 22.24 37.66 0.24
C LYS A 341 22.43 38.71 -0.84
N ALA A 342 22.63 38.31 -2.10
CA ALA A 342 22.76 39.25 -3.21
C ALA A 342 21.50 40.10 -3.41
N TYR A 343 20.32 39.51 -3.21
CA TYR A 343 19.05 40.23 -3.24
C TYR A 343 18.97 41.31 -2.15
N ASP A 344 19.38 41.00 -0.91
CA ASP A 344 19.39 41.96 0.20
C ASP A 344 20.34 43.15 -0.04
N PHE A 345 21.42 42.96 -0.81
CA PHE A 345 22.35 44.03 -1.21
C PHE A 345 21.90 44.82 -2.46
N GLY A 346 20.73 44.52 -3.02
CA GLY A 346 20.18 45.25 -4.17
C GLY A 346 20.90 44.99 -5.50
N SER A 347 21.71 43.92 -5.60
CA SER A 347 22.48 43.57 -6.80
C SER A 347 21.77 42.60 -7.75
N CYS A 348 20.47 42.36 -7.54
CA CYS A 348 19.67 41.31 -8.19
C CYS A 348 19.00 41.78 -9.51
N ASN A 349 19.14 40.97 -10.57
CA ASN A 349 18.30 41.06 -11.77
C ASN A 349 17.03 40.22 -11.56
N ILE A 350 15.96 40.87 -11.10
CA ILE A 350 14.71 40.24 -10.64
C ILE A 350 14.18 39.16 -11.61
N LYS A 351 14.23 39.37 -12.93
CA LYS A 351 13.65 38.42 -13.90
C LYS A 351 14.49 37.15 -14.06
N GLU A 352 15.80 37.30 -14.22
CA GLU A 352 16.72 36.18 -14.39
C GLU A 352 16.86 35.41 -13.07
N ASP A 353 17.05 36.15 -11.97
CA ASP A 353 17.23 35.59 -10.64
C ASP A 353 15.98 34.89 -10.13
N LEU A 354 14.76 35.39 -10.45
CA LEU A 354 13.53 34.68 -10.08
C LEU A 354 13.44 33.30 -10.75
N SER A 355 13.76 33.19 -12.03
CA SER A 355 13.69 31.90 -12.74
C SER A 355 14.65 30.89 -12.10
N ILE A 356 15.87 31.34 -11.80
CA ILE A 356 16.90 30.52 -11.15
C ILE A 356 16.47 30.15 -9.73
N ALA A 357 16.00 31.11 -8.93
CA ALA A 357 15.50 30.90 -7.56
C ALA A 357 14.36 29.89 -7.53
N VAL A 358 13.37 30.04 -8.41
CA VAL A 358 12.22 29.12 -8.51
C VAL A 358 12.68 27.72 -8.86
N SER A 359 13.62 27.58 -9.81
CA SER A 359 14.14 26.27 -10.21
C SER A 359 14.88 25.59 -9.05
N ARG A 360 15.81 26.31 -8.41
CA ARG A 360 16.60 25.81 -7.29
C ARG A 360 15.74 25.47 -6.08
N HIS A 361 14.82 26.36 -5.69
CA HIS A 361 13.90 26.12 -4.57
C HIS A 361 13.08 24.83 -4.74
N LYS A 362 12.60 24.59 -5.96
CA LYS A 362 11.89 23.34 -6.29
C LYS A 362 12.80 22.12 -6.14
N GLU A 363 14.03 22.18 -6.63
CA GLU A 363 14.97 21.05 -6.54
C GLU A 363 15.42 20.78 -5.11
N ILE A 364 15.71 21.82 -4.31
CA ILE A 364 16.03 21.70 -2.87
C ILE A 364 14.96 20.86 -2.16
N LEU A 365 13.69 21.22 -2.32
CA LEU A 365 12.59 20.54 -1.64
C LEU A 365 12.37 19.13 -2.17
N HIS A 366 12.51 18.94 -3.48
CA HIS A 366 12.41 17.65 -4.13
C HIS A 366 13.49 16.67 -3.66
N ILE A 367 14.75 17.12 -3.61
CA ILE A 367 15.89 16.36 -3.10
C ILE A 367 15.72 16.08 -1.61
N HIS A 368 15.30 17.06 -0.81
CA HIS A 368 15.05 16.88 0.63
C HIS A 368 14.00 15.78 0.88
N GLY A 369 12.89 15.80 0.13
CA GLY A 369 11.86 14.76 0.21
C GLY A 369 12.40 13.37 -0.17
N MET A 370 13.22 13.28 -1.22
CA MET A 370 13.90 12.03 -1.58
C MET A 370 14.84 11.56 -0.48
N LEU A 371 15.69 12.44 0.05
CA LEU A 371 16.70 12.13 1.05
C LEU A 371 16.09 11.49 2.31
N LYS A 372 15.05 12.13 2.88
CA LYS A 372 14.34 11.60 4.06
C LYS A 372 13.78 10.20 3.81
N ALA A 373 13.05 10.01 2.71
CA ALA A 373 12.45 8.73 2.38
C ALA A 373 13.50 7.66 1.99
N MET A 374 14.61 8.05 1.35
CA MET A 374 15.68 7.13 0.97
C MET A 374 16.52 6.65 2.17
N ASN A 375 16.77 7.50 3.15
CA ASN A 375 17.39 7.09 4.42
C ASN A 375 16.55 6.02 5.12
N GLU A 376 15.23 6.21 5.15
CA GLU A 376 14.32 5.25 5.75
C GLU A 376 14.23 3.94 4.93
N ASN A 377 14.16 4.04 3.60
CA ASN A 377 14.21 2.87 2.72
C ASN A 377 15.49 2.06 2.94
N LYS A 378 16.65 2.73 3.02
CA LYS A 378 17.95 2.10 3.30
C LYS A 378 17.89 1.32 4.62
N LYS A 379 17.46 1.97 5.71
CA LYS A 379 17.31 1.35 7.04
C LYS A 379 16.51 0.06 6.97
N TRP A 380 15.32 0.08 6.37
CA TRP A 380 14.45 -1.10 6.36
C TRP A 380 14.88 -2.19 5.39
N VAL A 381 15.51 -1.84 4.26
CA VAL A 381 16.14 -2.83 3.38
C VAL A 381 17.29 -3.54 4.09
N ASP A 382 18.09 -2.81 4.86
CA ASP A 382 19.18 -3.38 5.68
C ASP A 382 18.60 -4.35 6.75
N VAL A 383 17.55 -3.93 7.47
CA VAL A 383 16.86 -4.80 8.45
C VAL A 383 16.32 -6.07 7.79
N LEU A 384 15.62 -5.95 6.66
CA LEU A 384 15.08 -7.11 5.93
C LEU A 384 16.19 -8.05 5.46
N ALA A 385 17.36 -7.53 5.05
CA ALA A 385 18.48 -8.33 4.58
C ALA A 385 19.19 -9.08 5.73
N GLN A 386 19.06 -8.58 6.95
CA GLN A 386 19.69 -9.10 8.17
C GLN A 386 18.76 -9.98 9.03
N LEU A 387 17.47 -10.07 8.72
CA LEU A 387 16.52 -10.93 9.42
C LEU A 387 17.08 -12.34 9.61
N ASP A 388 17.09 -12.86 10.84
CA ASP A 388 17.62 -14.19 11.16
C ASP A 388 16.53 -15.28 11.15
N ALA A 389 16.95 -16.55 11.09
CA ALA A 389 16.06 -17.70 11.27
C ALA A 389 15.57 -17.80 12.73
N ASP A 390 16.49 -17.61 13.68
CA ASP A 390 16.33 -17.97 15.10
C ASP A 390 15.75 -16.86 15.99
N ASP A 391 15.41 -15.71 15.41
CA ASP A 391 14.70 -14.67 16.16
C ASP A 391 13.26 -15.16 16.44
N CYS A 392 13.13 -15.90 17.55
CA CYS A 392 11.91 -16.48 18.11
C CYS A 392 10.86 -15.43 18.50
N SER A 393 11.17 -14.14 18.39
CA SER A 393 10.13 -13.12 18.34
C SER A 393 9.38 -13.27 17.00
N ALA A 394 8.29 -14.05 17.04
CA ALA A 394 7.37 -14.30 15.93
C ALA A 394 6.68 -13.03 15.37
N THR A 395 7.17 -11.84 15.71
CA THR A 395 6.64 -10.55 15.27
C THR A 395 6.99 -10.33 13.81
N ARG A 396 5.99 -10.49 12.93
CA ARG A 396 6.04 -9.97 11.56
C ARG A 396 6.41 -8.49 11.60
N LEU A 397 7.33 -8.05 10.74
CA LEU A 397 7.68 -6.62 10.67
C LEU A 397 6.59 -5.87 9.93
N PHE A 398 6.20 -6.38 8.76
CA PHE A 398 5.22 -5.74 7.90
C PHE A 398 4.01 -6.66 7.68
N VAL A 399 2.82 -6.08 7.77
CA VAL A 399 1.57 -6.71 7.32
C VAL A 399 0.79 -5.67 6.54
N ALA A 400 0.34 -6.01 5.34
CA ALA A 400 -0.52 -5.16 4.53
C ALA A 400 -1.27 -6.01 3.52
N GLY A 401 -2.52 -5.62 3.24
CA GLY A 401 -3.38 -6.27 2.25
C GLY A 401 -3.03 -5.91 0.79
N ASP A 402 -3.54 -6.63 -0.20
CA ASP A 402 -3.35 -6.33 -1.63
C ASP A 402 -4.17 -5.11 -2.11
N ASP A 403 -5.24 -4.74 -1.41
CA ASP A 403 -6.08 -3.61 -1.80
C ASP A 403 -5.50 -2.27 -1.32
N ALA A 404 -4.46 -1.81 -2.02
CA ALA A 404 -3.88 -0.48 -1.84
C ALA A 404 -4.79 0.68 -2.20
N SER A 405 -5.92 0.36 -2.83
CA SER A 405 -6.93 1.36 -3.01
C SER A 405 -7.64 1.66 -1.70
N SER A 406 -7.37 1.00 -0.55
CA SER A 406 -7.97 1.18 0.79
C SER A 406 -7.33 2.26 1.71
N TYR A 407 -8.06 3.29 2.21
CA TYR A 407 -7.54 4.38 3.09
C TYR A 407 -7.23 3.86 4.49
N GLN A 408 -7.71 2.65 4.79
CA GLN A 408 -7.38 1.88 5.98
C GLN A 408 -7.30 0.40 5.60
N SER A 409 -6.38 0.05 4.70
CA SER A 409 -5.74 -1.23 4.95
C SER A 409 -5.08 -1.08 6.32
N SER A 410 -5.34 -2.01 7.23
CA SER A 410 -4.51 -2.13 8.42
C SER A 410 -3.13 -2.58 7.93
N ALA A 411 -2.29 -1.60 7.63
CA ALA A 411 -0.87 -1.84 7.47
C ALA A 411 -0.27 -1.88 8.86
N PHE A 412 0.09 -3.07 9.34
CA PHE A 412 0.98 -3.16 10.50
C PHE A 412 2.39 -2.86 10.00
N VAL A 413 3.00 -1.85 10.58
CA VAL A 413 4.38 -1.47 10.33
C VAL A 413 5.08 -1.32 11.68
N PRO A 414 6.40 -1.50 11.73
CA PRO A 414 7.15 -1.32 12.97
C PRO A 414 6.99 0.11 13.51
N LYS A 415 7.04 0.29 14.84
CA LYS A 415 6.83 1.61 15.49
C LYS A 415 7.75 2.70 14.94
N ASP A 416 8.98 2.33 14.58
CA ASP A 416 10.01 3.25 14.07
C ASP A 416 10.02 3.35 12.53
N PHE A 417 8.94 2.95 11.86
CA PHE A 417 8.78 3.05 10.41
C PHE A 417 8.21 4.42 10.00
N MET A 418 9.06 5.26 9.40
CA MET A 418 8.80 6.69 9.20
C MET A 418 8.26 7.08 7.82
N LEU A 419 8.22 6.18 6.83
CA LEU A 419 7.74 6.54 5.48
C LEU A 419 6.31 7.09 5.51
N GLY A 420 5.44 6.50 6.35
CA GLY A 420 4.08 7.00 6.58
C GLY A 420 4.06 8.40 7.19
N ASN A 421 5.02 8.73 8.05
CA ASN A 421 5.11 10.05 8.69
C ASN A 421 5.53 11.13 7.69
N PHE A 422 6.40 10.82 6.72
CA PHE A 422 6.76 11.76 5.65
C PHE A 422 5.59 12.04 4.70
N VAL A 423 4.72 11.06 4.45
CA VAL A 423 3.46 11.27 3.71
C VAL A 423 2.49 12.11 4.54
N LYS A 424 2.33 11.78 5.84
CA LYS A 424 1.47 12.51 6.78
C LYS A 424 1.90 13.96 7.00
N SER A 425 3.18 14.29 6.93
CA SER A 425 3.64 15.69 7.09
C SER A 425 3.09 16.60 5.99
N SER A 426 2.99 16.08 4.76
CA SER A 426 2.38 16.79 3.62
C SER A 426 0.87 16.92 3.78
N ARG A 427 0.21 15.88 4.32
CA ARG A 427 -1.22 15.93 4.69
C ARG A 427 -1.48 16.95 5.79
N LYS A 428 -0.63 17.01 6.82
CA LYS A 428 -0.72 18.01 7.89
C LYS A 428 -0.65 19.42 7.33
N LEU A 429 0.28 19.71 6.41
CA LEU A 429 0.36 21.01 5.72
C LEU A 429 -0.94 21.36 4.97
N LEU A 430 -1.53 20.40 4.27
CA LEU A 430 -2.82 20.58 3.60
C LEU A 430 -3.92 20.91 4.59
N GLU A 431 -4.11 20.06 5.60
CA GLU A 431 -5.26 20.10 6.51
C GLU A 431 -5.19 21.27 7.50
N THR A 432 -3.99 21.69 7.92
CA THR A 432 -3.82 22.76 8.92
C THR A 432 -3.65 24.15 8.32
N ILE A 433 -3.12 24.26 7.10
CA ILE A 433 -2.75 25.54 6.50
C ILE A 433 -3.43 25.74 5.15
N LEU A 434 -3.09 24.94 4.14
CA LEU A 434 -3.44 25.26 2.74
C LEU A 434 -4.95 25.20 2.49
N ILE A 435 -5.61 24.12 2.90
CA ILE A 435 -7.04 23.93 2.70
C ILE A 435 -7.87 24.95 3.51
N PRO A 436 -7.62 25.16 4.83
CA PRO A 436 -8.32 26.18 5.59
C PRO A 436 -8.17 27.58 4.98
N THR A 437 -6.95 27.99 4.58
CA THR A 437 -6.73 29.32 3.98
C THR A 437 -7.41 29.45 2.62
N MET A 438 -7.36 28.39 1.80
CA MET A 438 -8.09 28.35 0.52
C MET A 438 -9.59 28.55 0.75
N ARG A 439 -10.17 27.84 1.72
CA ARG A 439 -11.59 27.95 2.07
C ARG A 439 -11.97 29.33 2.59
N ALA A 440 -11.19 29.90 3.51
CA ALA A 440 -11.41 31.24 4.04
C ALA A 440 -11.39 32.28 2.90
N THR A 441 -10.46 32.14 1.96
CA THR A 441 -10.38 33.02 0.78
C THR A 441 -11.60 32.87 -0.13
N VAL A 442 -12.06 31.63 -0.36
CA VAL A 442 -13.28 31.34 -1.14
C VAL A 442 -14.55 31.86 -0.47
N ALA A 443 -14.60 31.95 0.86
CA ALA A 443 -15.76 32.51 1.56
C ALA A 443 -15.91 34.03 1.36
N ILE A 444 -14.82 34.71 0.98
CA ILE A 444 -14.79 36.15 0.73
C ILE A 444 -14.92 36.43 -0.78
N GLU A 445 -14.29 35.61 -1.62
CA GLU A 445 -14.32 35.75 -3.07
C GLU A 445 -15.51 35.01 -3.71
N SER A 446 -15.94 35.42 -4.91
CA SER A 446 -16.97 34.67 -5.65
C SER A 446 -16.46 33.31 -6.14
N TRP A 447 -17.29 32.27 -5.99
CA TRP A 447 -17.04 30.93 -6.52
C TRP A 447 -18.18 30.45 -7.43
N PRO A 448 -17.91 29.90 -8.62
CA PRO A 448 -16.61 29.82 -9.31
C PRO A 448 -15.95 31.18 -9.52
N PRO A 449 -14.61 31.24 -9.70
CA PRO A 449 -13.93 32.50 -10.01
C PRO A 449 -14.56 33.16 -11.25
N PRO A 450 -14.83 34.48 -11.22
CA PRO A 450 -15.45 35.16 -12.35
C PRO A 450 -14.51 35.21 -13.56
N ALA A 451 -15.10 35.40 -14.75
CA ALA A 451 -14.35 35.61 -15.98
C ALA A 451 -13.43 36.83 -15.84
N GLY A 452 -12.17 36.71 -16.28
CA GLY A 452 -11.17 37.77 -16.11
C GLY A 452 -10.51 37.85 -14.73
N SER A 453 -10.88 36.96 -13.79
CA SER A 453 -10.16 36.88 -12.50
C SER A 453 -8.69 36.49 -12.69
N SER A 454 -7.83 36.93 -11.77
CA SER A 454 -6.42 36.54 -11.75
C SER A 454 -6.19 35.06 -11.40
N ARG A 455 -7.24 34.31 -11.01
CA ARG A 455 -7.19 32.86 -10.74
C ARG A 455 -7.30 32.02 -12.02
N ASN A 456 -6.54 32.38 -13.04
CA ASN A 456 -6.60 31.76 -14.36
C ASN A 456 -6.17 30.27 -14.41
N ARG A 457 -5.64 29.70 -13.32
CA ARG A 457 -5.34 28.27 -13.19
C ARG A 457 -6.46 27.46 -12.53
N VAL A 458 -7.37 28.12 -11.81
CA VAL A 458 -8.66 27.57 -11.39
C VAL A 458 -9.61 27.85 -12.53
N LEU A 459 -9.56 27.00 -13.55
CA LEU A 459 -10.40 27.16 -14.73
C LEU A 459 -11.84 27.03 -14.28
N ALA A 460 -12.59 28.12 -14.38
CA ALA A 460 -14.03 28.12 -14.26
C ALA A 460 -14.56 29.05 -15.34
N PHE A 461 -15.04 28.45 -16.42
CA PHE A 461 -15.78 29.17 -17.45
C PHE A 461 -17.26 29.04 -17.15
N ARG A 462 -18.04 30.11 -17.32
CA ARG A 462 -19.48 29.98 -17.57
C ARG A 462 -19.65 29.39 -18.98
N GLU A 463 -20.78 28.73 -19.25
CA GLU A 463 -21.06 28.06 -20.53
C GLU A 463 -20.83 28.99 -21.74
N GLU A 464 -21.14 30.27 -21.58
CA GLU A 464 -20.93 31.34 -22.57
C GLU A 464 -19.45 31.63 -22.88
N SER A 465 -18.53 31.34 -21.97
CA SER A 465 -17.09 31.62 -22.10
C SER A 465 -16.28 30.45 -22.70
N LEU A 466 -16.93 29.30 -22.96
CA LEU A 466 -16.28 28.08 -23.44
C LEU A 466 -15.92 28.09 -24.93
N GLN A 467 -16.60 28.90 -25.76
CA GLN A 467 -16.34 28.94 -27.21
C GLN A 467 -14.88 29.32 -27.54
N ASN A 468 -14.18 30.00 -26.62
CA ASN A 468 -12.82 30.49 -26.81
C ASN A 468 -11.75 29.78 -25.95
N ALA A 469 -12.13 28.84 -25.09
CA ALA A 469 -11.22 28.25 -24.10
C ALA A 469 -10.56 26.94 -24.58
N LYS A 470 -9.57 27.03 -25.49
CA LYS A 470 -8.65 25.91 -25.77
C LYS A 470 -7.53 25.88 -24.74
N ILE A 471 -7.69 25.11 -23.67
CA ILE A 471 -6.58 24.86 -22.74
C ILE A 471 -6.01 23.48 -23.04
N ASN A 472 -4.94 23.47 -23.83
CA ASN A 472 -4.04 22.34 -24.02
C ASN A 472 -4.75 20.97 -24.18
N ARG A 473 -5.82 20.92 -24.97
CA ARG A 473 -6.58 19.70 -25.34
C ARG A 473 -7.25 18.94 -24.18
N LYS A 474 -7.32 19.48 -22.95
CA LYS A 474 -7.93 18.76 -21.80
C LYS A 474 -9.42 19.09 -21.68
N LYS A 475 -10.25 18.04 -21.61
CA LYS A 475 -11.70 18.13 -21.39
C LYS A 475 -11.99 18.70 -19.99
N LEU A 476 -12.71 19.81 -19.93
CA LEU A 476 -13.26 20.35 -18.68
C LEU A 476 -14.55 19.60 -18.32
N LEU A 477 -14.82 19.49 -17.01
CA LEU A 477 -15.96 18.82 -16.44
C LEU A 477 -16.86 19.86 -15.77
N LYS A 478 -18.15 19.86 -16.12
CA LYS A 478 -19.16 20.72 -15.51
C LYS A 478 -19.45 20.23 -14.08
N CYS A 479 -19.48 21.14 -13.13
CA CYS A 479 -19.98 20.89 -11.79
C CYS A 479 -21.50 21.02 -11.78
N ASN A 480 -22.20 20.05 -11.22
CA ASN A 480 -23.66 20.04 -11.14
C ASN A 480 -24.22 21.11 -10.19
N GLU A 481 -23.43 21.52 -9.18
CA GLU A 481 -23.85 22.47 -8.14
C GLU A 481 -23.67 23.92 -8.59
N CYS A 482 -22.42 24.33 -8.84
CA CYS A 482 -22.12 25.71 -9.21
C CYS A 482 -22.13 25.99 -10.72
N SER A 483 -22.43 24.98 -11.56
CA SER A 483 -22.39 25.05 -13.03
C SER A 483 -21.04 25.45 -13.65
N GLY A 484 -19.97 25.59 -12.84
CA GLY A 484 -18.63 25.91 -13.31
C GLY A 484 -17.96 24.74 -14.02
N TYR A 485 -17.09 25.04 -14.99
CA TYR A 485 -16.33 24.05 -15.74
C TYR A 485 -14.89 23.99 -15.27
N PHE A 486 -14.51 22.88 -14.65
CA PHE A 486 -13.20 22.70 -14.05
C PHE A 486 -12.42 21.56 -14.68
N ASP A 487 -11.11 21.55 -14.52
CA ASP A 487 -10.34 20.36 -14.87
C ASP A 487 -10.61 19.18 -13.90
N SER A 488 -10.22 17.97 -14.30
CA SER A 488 -10.46 16.74 -13.54
C SER A 488 -9.77 16.67 -12.18
N ARG A 489 -8.83 17.57 -11.87
CA ARG A 489 -8.27 17.69 -10.52
C ARG A 489 -9.32 18.24 -9.58
N TRP A 490 -10.09 19.24 -10.01
CA TRP A 490 -11.07 19.94 -9.20
C TRP A 490 -12.40 19.24 -9.10
N THR A 491 -12.70 18.27 -9.97
CA THR A 491 -14.01 17.62 -10.05
C THR A 491 -13.95 16.13 -9.71
N ARG A 492 -14.99 15.67 -9.02
CA ARG A 492 -15.20 14.28 -8.64
C ARG A 492 -16.69 13.97 -8.69
N ASN A 493 -17.07 12.93 -9.44
CA ASN A 493 -18.48 12.53 -9.61
C ASN A 493 -19.42 13.70 -9.95
N GLY A 494 -18.99 14.60 -10.84
CA GLY A 494 -19.79 15.76 -11.26
C GLY A 494 -19.86 16.92 -10.26
N THR A 495 -19.13 16.87 -9.13
CA THR A 495 -19.08 17.95 -8.13
C THR A 495 -17.66 18.50 -8.04
N CYS A 496 -17.50 19.83 -7.95
CA CYS A 496 -16.18 20.43 -7.74
C CYS A 496 -15.79 20.38 -6.25
N SER A 497 -14.50 20.40 -5.93
CA SER A 497 -13.99 20.20 -4.55
C SER A 497 -14.51 21.24 -3.56
N ILE A 498 -14.81 22.46 -4.00
CA ILE A 498 -15.42 23.51 -3.17
C ILE A 498 -16.88 23.19 -2.89
N CYS A 499 -17.70 22.89 -3.91
CA CYS A 499 -19.10 22.53 -3.68
C CYS A 499 -19.24 21.23 -2.88
N GLU A 500 -18.38 20.24 -3.13
CA GLU A 500 -18.29 19.02 -2.32
C GLU A 500 -18.02 19.36 -0.85
N TYR A 501 -17.09 20.28 -0.57
CA TYR A 501 -16.83 20.73 0.79
C TYR A 501 -18.04 21.44 1.41
N THR A 502 -18.61 22.44 0.72
CA THR A 502 -19.75 23.22 1.19
C THR A 502 -20.95 22.32 1.50
N ILE A 503 -21.21 21.31 0.67
CA ILE A 503 -22.26 20.33 0.93
C ILE A 503 -21.93 19.49 2.18
N ARG A 504 -20.69 19.02 2.33
CA ARG A 504 -20.28 18.24 3.52
C ARG A 504 -20.33 19.07 4.82
N GLU A 505 -20.10 20.38 4.74
CA GLU A 505 -20.16 21.31 5.88
C GLU A 505 -21.60 21.70 6.23
N ASN A 506 -22.46 21.92 5.24
CA ASN A 506 -23.86 22.33 5.44
C ASN A 506 -24.81 21.16 5.66
N SER A 507 -24.42 19.93 5.29
CA SER A 507 -25.21 18.71 5.49
C SER A 507 -24.38 17.62 6.20
N PRO A 508 -23.83 17.91 7.40
CA PRO A 508 -23.03 16.93 8.13
C PRO A 508 -23.92 15.77 8.57
N GLY A 509 -23.59 14.56 8.11
CA GLY A 509 -24.10 13.33 8.70
C GLY A 509 -25.45 12.78 8.20
N GLU A 510 -26.06 13.30 7.14
CA GLU A 510 -27.38 12.82 6.71
C GLU A 510 -27.35 11.74 5.60
N LYS A 511 -26.50 11.88 4.58
CA LYS A 511 -26.37 10.90 3.47
C LYS A 511 -25.22 11.26 2.53
N CYS A 512 -24.87 10.31 1.66
CA CYS A 512 -24.00 10.58 0.52
C CYS A 512 -24.66 11.58 -0.46
N PHE A 513 -24.00 12.69 -0.75
CA PHE A 513 -24.52 13.72 -1.67
C PHE A 513 -24.26 13.40 -3.15
N PHE A 514 -23.47 12.35 -3.47
CA PHE A 514 -23.29 11.95 -4.86
C PHE A 514 -24.60 11.35 -5.40
N VAL A 515 -25.19 12.00 -6.40
CA VAL A 515 -26.52 11.68 -6.99
C VAL A 515 -26.70 10.20 -7.37
N ASN A 516 -25.62 9.51 -7.74
CA ASN A 516 -25.64 8.11 -8.16
C ASN A 516 -25.37 7.10 -7.02
N CYS A 517 -25.26 7.55 -5.76
CA CYS A 517 -25.01 6.67 -4.63
C CYS A 517 -26.26 5.86 -4.27
N LYS A 518 -26.14 4.52 -4.32
CA LYS A 518 -27.22 3.59 -3.96
C LYS A 518 -27.08 2.98 -2.56
N ALA A 519 -26.10 3.43 -1.77
CA ALA A 519 -25.72 2.80 -0.51
C ALA A 519 -26.61 3.20 0.68
N GLY A 520 -27.52 4.15 0.52
CA GLY A 520 -28.34 4.69 1.61
C GLY A 520 -27.61 5.69 2.50
N ALA A 521 -28.35 6.25 3.46
CA ALA A 521 -27.83 7.16 4.47
C ALA A 521 -26.98 6.40 5.52
N GLU A 522 -27.33 5.13 5.76
CA GLU A 522 -26.76 4.26 6.78
C GLU A 522 -25.32 3.82 6.44
N ALA A 523 -24.95 3.89 5.15
CA ALA A 523 -23.60 3.66 4.66
C ALA A 523 -22.72 4.93 4.68
N PHE A 524 -23.18 5.99 5.34
CA PHE A 524 -22.44 7.22 5.52
C PHE A 524 -21.80 7.28 6.91
N CYS A 525 -20.52 7.63 6.94
CA CYS A 525 -19.73 7.83 8.15
C CYS A 525 -19.85 9.28 8.60
N THR A 526 -20.49 9.51 9.75
CA THR A 526 -20.67 10.84 10.36
C THR A 526 -19.37 11.38 10.93
N HIS A 527 -18.48 10.53 11.47
CA HIS A 527 -17.20 10.95 12.06
C HIS A 527 -16.26 11.63 11.04
N HIS A 528 -16.30 11.17 9.78
CA HIS A 528 -15.44 11.67 8.72
C HIS A 528 -16.20 12.37 7.59
N ASN A 529 -17.52 12.49 7.70
CA ASN A 529 -18.43 12.92 6.64
C ASN A 529 -18.11 12.24 5.30
N ARG A 530 -18.03 10.91 5.25
CA ARG A 530 -17.64 10.12 4.05
C ARG A 530 -18.54 8.91 3.82
N CYS A 531 -18.82 8.56 2.57
CA CYS A 531 -19.55 7.35 2.21
C CYS A 531 -18.62 6.14 2.09
N PHE A 532 -18.93 5.03 2.77
CA PHE A 532 -18.13 3.79 2.67
C PHE A 532 -18.04 3.23 1.24
N ILE A 533 -18.98 3.60 0.36
CA ILE A 533 -19.03 3.19 -1.06
C ILE A 533 -18.43 4.23 -2.00
N CYS A 534 -18.93 5.46 -2.00
CA CYS A 534 -18.52 6.47 -2.99
C CYS A 534 -17.19 7.14 -2.63
N ASP A 535 -16.86 7.20 -1.33
CA ASP A 535 -15.54 7.58 -0.83
C ASP A 535 -14.62 6.38 -0.72
N ALA A 536 -14.86 5.34 -1.54
CA ALA A 536 -13.95 4.24 -1.70
C ALA A 536 -12.54 4.78 -1.96
N PRO A 537 -11.59 4.46 -1.09
CA PRO A 537 -11.78 3.62 0.09
C PRO A 537 -12.15 4.39 1.36
N HIS A 538 -13.06 3.86 2.13
CA HIS A 538 -13.29 4.43 3.45
C HIS A 538 -13.56 3.30 4.44
N SER A 539 -13.02 3.50 5.63
CA SER A 539 -13.13 2.68 6.81
C SER A 539 -13.09 3.66 7.99
N CYS A 540 -13.62 3.29 9.14
CA CYS A 540 -13.67 4.15 10.32
C CYS A 540 -13.71 3.30 11.59
N GLY A 541 -12.71 3.46 12.46
CA GLY A 541 -12.64 2.77 13.74
C GLY A 541 -13.77 3.16 14.69
N GLU A 542 -14.19 4.43 14.69
CA GLU A 542 -15.33 4.90 15.50
C GLU A 542 -16.66 4.30 15.03
N CYS A 543 -16.88 4.18 13.71
CA CYS A 543 -18.00 3.42 13.15
C CYS A 543 -17.84 1.90 13.29
N ARG A 544 -16.66 1.42 13.70
CA ARG A 544 -16.25 0.00 13.66
C ARG A 544 -16.58 -0.67 12.33
N MET A 545 -16.32 0.04 11.24
CA MET A 545 -16.65 -0.38 9.89
C MET A 545 -15.40 -0.28 9.03
N TYR A 546 -14.93 -1.43 8.57
CA TYR A 546 -13.74 -1.57 7.76
C TYR A 546 -14.12 -2.02 6.35
N ARG A 547 -13.30 -1.69 5.36
CA ARG A 547 -13.46 -2.11 3.97
C ARG A 547 -12.16 -2.72 3.48
N GLY A 548 -12.22 -3.94 2.98
CA GLY A 548 -11.06 -4.66 2.45
C GLY A 548 -11.32 -6.13 2.18
N ASN A 549 -10.29 -6.87 1.81
CA ASN A 549 -10.34 -8.28 1.37
C ASN A 549 -10.05 -9.28 2.51
N GLY A 550 -9.81 -10.55 2.17
CA GLY A 550 -9.53 -11.60 3.15
C GLY A 550 -8.31 -11.33 4.02
N GLU A 551 -7.23 -10.75 3.47
CA GLU A 551 -6.04 -10.41 4.27
C GLU A 551 -6.36 -9.42 5.40
N LEU A 552 -7.18 -8.40 5.14
CA LEU A 552 -7.65 -7.48 6.19
C LEU A 552 -8.44 -8.24 7.25
N SER A 553 -9.25 -9.21 6.84
CA SER A 553 -10.05 -10.04 7.75
C SER A 553 -9.14 -10.82 8.71
N THR A 554 -8.07 -11.43 8.18
CA THR A 554 -7.06 -12.12 9.00
C THR A 554 -6.40 -11.18 9.99
N SER A 555 -5.97 -9.99 9.55
CA SER A 555 -5.37 -8.99 10.45
C SER A 555 -6.34 -8.51 11.52
N LEU A 556 -7.62 -8.31 11.18
CA LEU A 556 -8.65 -7.93 12.16
C LEU A 556 -8.91 -9.06 13.17
N VAL A 557 -8.91 -10.32 12.75
CA VAL A 557 -9.00 -11.47 13.67
C VAL A 557 -7.81 -11.51 14.63
N GLU A 558 -6.58 -11.37 14.13
CA GLU A 558 -5.37 -11.38 14.95
C GLU A 558 -5.33 -10.20 15.94
N THR A 559 -5.81 -9.03 15.52
CA THR A 559 -5.76 -7.79 16.32
C THR A 559 -6.89 -7.70 17.33
N LEU A 560 -8.12 -7.98 16.90
CA LEU A 560 -9.31 -7.81 17.72
C LEU A 560 -9.60 -9.04 18.57
N GLN A 561 -9.07 -10.22 18.17
CA GLN A 561 -9.33 -11.53 18.79
C GLN A 561 -10.82 -11.68 19.12
N PRO A 562 -11.71 -11.54 18.12
CA PRO A 562 -13.14 -11.56 18.37
C PRO A 562 -13.54 -12.92 18.94
N GLN A 563 -14.52 -12.97 19.83
CA GLN A 563 -15.06 -14.25 20.30
C GLN A 563 -15.90 -14.94 19.21
N LEU A 564 -16.54 -14.15 18.34
CA LEU A 564 -17.31 -14.64 17.20
C LEU A 564 -16.86 -14.00 15.88
N LEU A 565 -16.50 -14.84 14.91
CA LEU A 565 -16.29 -14.47 13.52
C LEU A 565 -17.52 -14.88 12.70
N LEU A 566 -18.29 -13.91 12.24
CA LEU A 566 -19.51 -14.13 11.46
C LEU A 566 -19.24 -13.79 10.00
N LEU A 567 -19.53 -14.72 9.10
CA LEU A 567 -19.21 -14.62 7.69
C LEU A 567 -20.47 -14.79 6.85
N ASP A 568 -20.74 -13.87 5.92
CA ASP A 568 -21.60 -14.22 4.81
C ASP A 568 -20.97 -15.30 3.91
N PHE A 569 -21.81 -16.01 3.17
CA PHE A 569 -21.38 -17.08 2.29
C PHE A 569 -21.17 -16.62 0.84
N ASP A 570 -22.21 -16.11 0.17
CA ASP A 570 -22.17 -15.85 -1.27
C ASP A 570 -21.36 -14.58 -1.56
N ARG A 571 -20.36 -14.66 -2.45
CA ARG A 571 -19.41 -13.57 -2.77
C ARG A 571 -18.56 -13.04 -1.61
N THR A 572 -18.77 -13.54 -0.39
CA THR A 572 -17.92 -13.32 0.77
C THR A 572 -16.98 -14.51 0.95
N LEU A 573 -17.41 -15.57 1.63
CA LEU A 573 -16.61 -16.79 1.82
C LEU A 573 -16.46 -17.60 0.52
N CYS A 574 -17.53 -17.76 -0.26
CA CYS A 574 -17.59 -18.54 -1.49
C CYS A 574 -17.79 -17.66 -2.74
N SER A 575 -17.28 -18.09 -3.90
CA SER A 575 -17.47 -17.36 -5.18
C SER A 575 -18.86 -17.53 -5.80
N THR A 576 -19.78 -18.21 -5.13
CA THR A 576 -21.17 -18.36 -5.55
C THR A 576 -21.84 -17.01 -5.77
N LYS A 577 -22.65 -16.90 -6.83
CA LYS A 577 -23.59 -15.78 -6.98
C LYS A 577 -24.77 -16.04 -6.03
N SER A 578 -25.32 -14.97 -5.44
CA SER A 578 -26.42 -15.02 -4.47
C SER A 578 -27.45 -16.13 -4.73
N GLY A 579 -27.56 -17.08 -3.80
CA GLY A 579 -28.53 -18.18 -3.83
C GLY A 579 -28.18 -19.35 -4.76
N ALA A 580 -26.96 -19.40 -5.32
CA ALA A 580 -26.52 -20.54 -6.11
C ALA A 580 -26.13 -21.73 -5.22
N ASN A 581 -26.32 -22.95 -5.72
CA ASN A 581 -25.85 -24.16 -5.05
C ASN A 581 -24.31 -24.26 -5.19
N PRO A 582 -23.54 -24.26 -4.09
CA PRO A 582 -22.08 -24.33 -4.14
C PRO A 582 -21.55 -25.67 -4.68
N ALA A 583 -22.34 -26.75 -4.58
CA ALA A 583 -21.98 -28.09 -5.05
C ALA A 583 -22.23 -28.31 -6.55
N LYS A 584 -22.58 -27.26 -7.32
CA LYS A 584 -22.78 -27.41 -8.76
C LYS A 584 -21.46 -27.76 -9.46
N GLN A 585 -21.35 -29.03 -9.86
CA GLN A 585 -20.23 -29.55 -10.64
C GLN A 585 -20.35 -29.13 -12.11
N ASN A 586 -19.26 -28.63 -12.68
CA ASN A 586 -19.04 -28.68 -14.12
C ASN A 586 -18.36 -30.02 -14.46
N LYS A 587 -18.31 -30.39 -15.75
CA LYS A 587 -17.90 -31.73 -16.23
C LYS A 587 -16.55 -32.26 -15.67
N GLU A 588 -15.70 -31.40 -15.09
CA GLU A 588 -14.36 -31.79 -14.57
C GLU A 588 -13.97 -31.16 -13.21
N SER A 589 -14.78 -30.24 -12.61
CA SER A 589 -14.46 -29.61 -11.31
C SER A 589 -15.64 -28.86 -10.68
N TYR A 590 -15.53 -28.49 -9.39
CA TYR A 590 -16.48 -27.56 -8.75
C TYR A 590 -16.39 -26.18 -9.40
N SER A 591 -17.54 -25.59 -9.72
CA SER A 591 -17.61 -24.27 -10.36
C SER A 591 -17.32 -23.10 -9.42
N HIS A 592 -17.14 -23.37 -8.12
CA HIS A 592 -17.03 -22.36 -7.06
C HIS A 592 -15.84 -22.66 -6.13
N SER A 593 -15.30 -21.61 -5.52
CA SER A 593 -14.09 -21.66 -4.67
C SER A 593 -14.31 -20.93 -3.35
N ILE A 594 -13.55 -21.33 -2.33
CA ILE A 594 -13.42 -20.59 -1.06
C ILE A 594 -12.34 -19.51 -1.21
N ASP A 595 -12.53 -18.39 -0.53
CA ASP A 595 -11.49 -17.37 -0.39
C ASP A 595 -10.40 -17.87 0.58
N GLU A 596 -9.19 -18.08 0.09
CA GLU A 596 -8.10 -18.69 0.87
C GLU A 596 -7.66 -17.82 2.05
N ASP A 597 -7.72 -16.49 1.92
CA ASP A 597 -7.37 -15.61 3.03
C ASP A 597 -8.43 -15.66 4.14
N LEU A 598 -9.72 -15.71 3.79
CA LEU A 598 -10.77 -15.97 4.79
C LEU A 598 -10.63 -17.35 5.43
N LYS A 599 -10.18 -18.36 4.68
CA LYS A 599 -9.87 -19.69 5.24
C LYS A 599 -8.76 -19.60 6.29
N ILE A 600 -7.70 -18.82 6.03
CA ILE A 600 -6.66 -18.51 7.01
C ILE A 600 -7.26 -17.80 8.23
N ALA A 601 -8.06 -16.74 8.02
CA ALA A 601 -8.73 -16.02 9.11
C ALA A 601 -9.57 -16.96 9.99
N ILE A 602 -10.29 -17.91 9.39
CA ILE A 602 -11.08 -18.94 10.09
C ILE A 602 -10.20 -19.86 10.92
N TYR A 603 -9.04 -20.29 10.41
CA TYR A 603 -8.11 -21.12 11.19
C TYR A 603 -7.48 -20.33 12.33
N THR A 604 -7.03 -19.11 12.07
CA THR A 604 -6.49 -18.22 13.10
C THR A 604 -7.52 -17.97 14.22
N GLN A 605 -8.79 -17.77 13.85
CA GLN A 605 -9.90 -17.58 14.78
C GLN A 605 -10.08 -18.75 15.76
N GLN A 606 -9.72 -20.00 15.39
CA GLN A 606 -9.88 -21.17 16.27
C GLN A 606 -9.06 -21.07 17.56
N GLY A 607 -8.00 -20.24 17.57
CA GLY A 607 -7.22 -19.97 18.78
C GLY A 607 -7.91 -19.03 19.77
N TYR A 608 -8.94 -18.29 19.34
CA TYR A 608 -9.56 -17.20 20.13
C TYR A 608 -11.05 -17.38 20.36
N GLY A 609 -11.76 -18.03 19.44
CA GLY A 609 -13.22 -18.11 19.47
C GLY A 609 -13.80 -19.01 18.40
N GLN A 610 -15.06 -18.75 18.02
CA GLN A 610 -15.80 -19.56 17.07
C GLN A 610 -16.10 -18.79 15.78
N SER A 611 -16.24 -19.54 14.69
CA SER A 611 -16.63 -19.02 13.37
C SER A 611 -18.01 -19.55 12.97
N HIS A 612 -18.84 -18.71 12.38
CA HIS A 612 -20.18 -19.04 11.90
C HIS A 612 -20.44 -18.47 10.51
N VAL A 613 -21.20 -19.21 9.70
CA VAL A 613 -21.73 -18.72 8.42
C VAL A 613 -23.14 -18.18 8.63
N ILE A 614 -23.37 -16.92 8.27
CA ILE A 614 -24.66 -16.21 8.34
C ILE A 614 -25.10 -15.84 6.92
N THR A 615 -25.95 -16.68 6.31
CA THR A 615 -26.28 -16.55 4.88
C THR A 615 -27.79 -16.54 4.61
N ARG A 616 -28.19 -15.95 3.48
CA ARG A 616 -29.55 -16.06 2.93
C ARG A 616 -29.71 -17.24 1.98
N ASN A 617 -28.62 -17.93 1.65
CA ASN A 617 -28.63 -19.06 0.73
C ASN A 617 -29.35 -20.26 1.36
N SER A 618 -30.41 -20.76 0.73
CA SER A 618 -31.24 -21.84 1.27
C SER A 618 -30.61 -23.23 1.20
N HIS A 619 -29.50 -23.40 0.47
CA HIS A 619 -28.81 -24.68 0.27
C HIS A 619 -27.94 -25.08 1.47
N LYS A 620 -28.55 -25.15 2.68
CA LYS A 620 -27.81 -25.37 3.92
C LYS A 620 -26.95 -26.63 3.85
N VAL A 621 -27.53 -27.76 3.45
CA VAL A 621 -26.83 -29.06 3.44
C VAL A 621 -25.64 -29.01 2.48
N GLU A 622 -25.84 -28.48 1.28
CA GLU A 622 -24.81 -28.39 0.26
C GLU A 622 -23.68 -27.43 0.66
N ILE A 623 -23.99 -26.35 1.38
CA ILE A 623 -22.98 -25.47 1.98
C ILE A 623 -22.16 -26.21 3.04
N GLN A 624 -22.81 -26.98 3.92
CA GLN A 624 -22.11 -27.75 4.95
C GLN A 624 -21.18 -28.80 4.32
N ASP A 625 -21.65 -29.50 3.29
CA ASP A 625 -20.85 -30.47 2.53
C ASP A 625 -19.67 -29.79 1.85
N PHE A 626 -19.91 -28.67 1.18
CA PHE A 626 -18.88 -27.87 0.54
C PHE A 626 -17.79 -27.43 1.53
N LEU A 627 -18.17 -26.91 2.69
CA LEU A 627 -17.21 -26.51 3.72
C LEU A 627 -16.38 -27.69 4.26
N ARG A 628 -16.99 -28.87 4.45
CA ARG A 628 -16.27 -30.09 4.86
C ARG A 628 -15.22 -30.51 3.83
N MET A 629 -15.59 -30.51 2.55
CA MET A 629 -14.67 -30.85 1.46
C MET A 629 -13.46 -29.91 1.42
N HIS A 630 -13.64 -28.64 1.79
CA HIS A 630 -12.55 -27.66 1.87
C HIS A 630 -11.78 -27.66 3.20
N GLY A 631 -12.01 -28.64 4.07
CA GLY A 631 -11.28 -28.80 5.34
C GLY A 631 -11.77 -27.88 6.48
N LEU A 632 -12.94 -27.25 6.32
CA LEU A 632 -13.54 -26.35 7.31
C LEU A 632 -14.60 -27.07 8.16
N ASN A 633 -14.22 -28.22 8.74
CA ASN A 633 -15.13 -29.12 9.45
C ASN A 633 -15.86 -28.46 10.62
N ALA A 634 -15.17 -27.64 11.42
CA ALA A 634 -15.78 -26.92 12.54
C ALA A 634 -16.84 -25.92 12.03
N LEU A 635 -16.49 -25.13 11.02
CA LEU A 635 -17.40 -24.13 10.42
C LEU A 635 -18.62 -24.78 9.75
N SER A 636 -18.46 -25.97 9.14
CA SER A 636 -19.58 -26.69 8.51
C SER A 636 -20.72 -27.03 9.49
N LYS A 637 -20.43 -27.16 10.78
CA LYS A 637 -21.46 -27.40 11.81
C LYS A 637 -22.20 -26.10 12.21
N ASN A 638 -21.63 -24.95 11.84
CA ASN A 638 -22.02 -23.61 12.28
C ASN A 638 -22.62 -22.77 11.14
N VAL A 639 -23.44 -23.39 10.29
CA VAL A 639 -24.12 -22.71 9.17
C VAL A 639 -25.54 -22.34 9.55
N HIS A 640 -25.85 -21.05 9.48
CA HIS A 640 -27.14 -20.48 9.85
C HIS A 640 -27.80 -19.77 8.67
N ILE A 641 -29.06 -20.13 8.40
CA ILE A 641 -29.84 -19.55 7.32
C ILE A 641 -30.74 -18.46 7.90
N VAL A 642 -30.56 -17.23 7.41
CA VAL A 642 -31.35 -16.09 7.85
C VAL A 642 -32.74 -16.15 7.21
N PRO A 643 -33.83 -16.12 8.02
CA PRO A 643 -35.19 -16.17 7.51
C PRO A 643 -35.53 -15.02 6.54
N LYS A 644 -36.47 -15.27 5.63
CA LYS A 644 -37.00 -14.23 4.74
C LYS A 644 -37.61 -13.10 5.59
N LYS A 645 -37.45 -11.86 5.11
CA LYS A 645 -37.91 -10.61 5.77
C LYS A 645 -37.21 -10.27 7.09
N VAL A 646 -36.24 -11.08 7.54
CA VAL A 646 -35.40 -10.75 8.69
C VAL A 646 -34.06 -10.18 8.18
N THR A 647 -33.59 -9.10 8.81
CA THR A 647 -32.26 -8.53 8.56
C THR A 647 -31.20 -9.47 9.14
N LYS A 648 -30.01 -9.58 8.53
CA LYS A 648 -28.93 -10.37 9.13
C LYS A 648 -28.57 -9.83 10.52
N GLY A 649 -28.56 -8.52 10.71
CA GLY A 649 -28.34 -7.90 12.02
C GLY A 649 -29.36 -8.32 13.07
N GLY A 650 -30.65 -8.34 12.73
CA GLY A 650 -31.71 -8.76 13.64
C GLY A 650 -31.57 -10.24 14.03
N PHE A 651 -31.24 -11.09 13.06
CA PHE A 651 -30.94 -12.50 13.31
C PHE A 651 -29.70 -12.69 14.20
N ILE A 652 -28.62 -11.97 13.93
CA ILE A 652 -27.38 -12.03 14.73
C ILE A 652 -27.67 -11.57 16.17
N LYS A 653 -28.45 -10.50 16.33
CA LYS A 653 -28.89 -9.98 17.62
C LYS A 653 -29.78 -10.96 18.39
N GLU A 654 -30.55 -11.79 17.72
CA GLU A 654 -31.39 -12.77 18.40
C GLU A 654 -30.58 -13.99 18.84
N MET A 655 -29.68 -14.46 17.98
CA MET A 655 -28.94 -15.71 18.21
C MET A 655 -27.66 -15.59 19.03
N PHE A 656 -26.96 -14.45 18.93
CA PHE A 656 -25.60 -14.29 19.46
C PHE A 656 -25.47 -13.09 20.40
N ARG A 657 -26.58 -12.53 20.86
CA ARG A 657 -26.57 -11.37 21.78
C ARG A 657 -26.30 -11.84 23.20
N ASP A 658 -25.06 -12.19 23.44
CA ASP A 658 -24.44 -12.04 24.73
C ASP A 658 -23.72 -10.68 24.75
N GLN A 659 -24.04 -9.84 25.74
CA GLN A 659 -23.51 -8.48 25.84
C GLN A 659 -22.00 -8.44 26.12
N SER A 660 -21.39 -9.58 26.47
CA SER A 660 -19.95 -9.69 26.70
C SER A 660 -19.14 -10.08 25.46
N GLN A 661 -19.79 -10.57 24.40
CA GLN A 661 -19.09 -11.13 23.25
C GLN A 661 -18.67 -10.08 22.23
N THR A 662 -17.40 -10.15 21.82
CA THR A 662 -16.86 -9.37 20.70
C THR A 662 -17.11 -10.10 19.37
N ILE A 663 -17.64 -9.37 18.39
CA ILE A 663 -18.08 -9.91 17.10
C ILE A 663 -17.33 -9.19 15.97
N LEU A 664 -16.81 -9.96 15.01
CA LEU A 664 -16.40 -9.47 13.70
C LEU A 664 -17.36 -10.03 12.63
N PHE A 665 -18.15 -9.16 11.98
CA PHE A 665 -19.10 -9.55 10.94
C PHE A 665 -18.63 -9.10 9.54
N LEU A 666 -18.53 -10.07 8.62
CA LEU A 666 -18.04 -9.90 7.26
C LEU A 666 -19.16 -10.12 6.24
N ASP A 667 -19.36 -9.18 5.33
CA ASP A 667 -20.35 -9.27 4.24
C ASP A 667 -19.90 -8.41 3.04
N ASP A 668 -20.16 -8.85 1.81
CA ASP A 668 -19.84 -8.09 0.59
C ASP A 668 -20.88 -6.98 0.31
N ASN A 669 -22.03 -7.05 0.95
CA ASN A 669 -23.13 -6.12 0.78
C ASN A 669 -23.22 -5.12 1.94
N ILE A 670 -22.96 -3.85 1.63
CA ILE A 670 -23.04 -2.75 2.59
C ILE A 670 -24.40 -2.65 3.31
N ASN A 671 -25.49 -3.03 2.65
CA ASN A 671 -26.82 -2.96 3.24
C ASN A 671 -26.98 -4.00 4.36
N GLU A 672 -26.40 -5.19 4.23
CA GLU A 672 -26.47 -6.20 5.29
C GLU A 672 -25.67 -5.79 6.54
N LEU A 673 -24.64 -4.96 6.34
CA LEU A 673 -23.81 -4.43 7.43
C LEU A 673 -24.40 -3.18 8.09
N THR A 674 -25.29 -2.46 7.42
CA THR A 674 -25.71 -1.10 7.86
C THR A 674 -27.22 -0.95 8.08
N ALA A 675 -28.06 -1.78 7.46
CA ALA A 675 -29.52 -1.68 7.57
C ALA A 675 -30.02 -1.87 9.00
N ASP A 676 -29.34 -2.70 9.79
CA ASP A 676 -29.70 -2.92 11.19
C ASP A 676 -29.04 -1.91 12.13
N GLU A 677 -29.83 -1.21 12.93
CA GLU A 677 -29.33 -0.21 13.88
C GLU A 677 -28.44 -0.83 14.97
N TRP A 678 -28.76 -2.04 15.42
CA TRP A 678 -27.97 -2.68 16.49
C TRP A 678 -26.56 -3.02 16.03
N LEU A 679 -26.38 -3.46 14.77
CA LEU A 679 -25.05 -3.67 14.21
C LEU A 679 -24.21 -2.39 14.17
N ARG A 680 -24.85 -1.23 14.00
CA ARG A 680 -24.18 0.09 13.97
C ARG A 680 -23.84 0.61 15.36
N SER A 681 -24.77 0.48 16.31
CA SER A 681 -24.66 1.09 17.63
C SER A 681 -23.94 0.21 18.65
N SER A 682 -23.92 -1.12 18.48
CA SER A 682 -23.31 -2.04 19.44
C SER A 682 -21.78 -1.85 19.51
N PRO A 683 -21.20 -1.57 20.69
CA PRO A 683 -19.77 -1.34 20.85
C PRO A 683 -18.91 -2.57 20.58
N ASN A 684 -19.49 -3.77 20.75
CA ASN A 684 -18.77 -5.04 20.61
C ASN A 684 -18.82 -5.61 19.19
N VAL A 685 -19.50 -4.94 18.26
CA VAL A 685 -19.64 -5.40 16.88
C VAL A 685 -18.73 -4.58 15.99
N THR A 686 -17.72 -5.24 15.43
CA THR A 686 -16.92 -4.75 14.31
C THR A 686 -17.44 -5.36 13.02
N ARG A 687 -17.47 -4.55 11.96
CA ARG A 687 -18.03 -4.90 10.67
C ARG A 687 -16.99 -4.70 9.59
N GLN A 688 -17.01 -5.58 8.59
CA GLN A 688 -16.18 -5.45 7.42
C GLN A 688 -17.02 -5.60 6.15
N LEU A 689 -17.00 -4.55 5.32
CA LEU A 689 -17.39 -4.61 3.92
C LEU A 689 -16.30 -5.38 3.15
N PHE A 690 -16.59 -6.64 2.89
CA PHE A 690 -15.68 -7.56 2.25
C PHE A 690 -15.57 -7.29 0.75
N LEU A 691 -14.35 -7.23 0.23
CA LEU A 691 -14.06 -7.13 -1.18
C LEU A 691 -13.35 -8.40 -1.61
N ARG A 692 -14.07 -9.28 -2.32
CA ARG A 692 -13.44 -10.46 -2.90
C ARG A 692 -12.43 -10.02 -3.95
N GLY A 693 -11.17 -10.44 -3.81
CA GLY A 693 -10.18 -10.25 -4.85
C GLY A 693 -10.66 -10.92 -6.13
N PHE A 694 -10.52 -10.26 -7.28
CA PHE A 694 -10.68 -10.95 -8.55
C PHE A 694 -9.58 -12.02 -8.63
N VAL A 695 -9.95 -13.28 -8.41
CA VAL A 695 -9.15 -14.41 -8.90
C VAL A 695 -9.21 -14.29 -10.41
N HIS A 696 -8.15 -13.76 -11.00
CA HIS A 696 -7.97 -13.73 -12.45
C HIS A 696 -7.74 -15.13 -12.99
#